data_AF-A0A9D2MI29-F1
#
_entry.id   AF-A0A9D2MI29-F1
#
_cell.length_a   1.000
_cell.length_b   1.000
_cell.length_c   1.000
_cell.angle_alpha   90.00
_cell.angle_beta   90.00
_cell.angle_gamma   90.00
#
_symmetry.space_group_name_H-M   'P 1'
#
loop_
_entity.id
_entity.type
_entity.pdbx_description
1 polymer ?
#
loop_
_entity_poly.entity_id
_entity_poly.type
_entity_poly.pdbx_seq_one_letter_code
_entity_poly.pdbx_strand_id
1 'polypeptide(L)'
;MNEKEFLQQATSKIYSFRKKQIIANELHDHIQLKKKRFEDAGYTEEQAEEKAVDNMGDAEEIAKALAELHRSRFNWIDLLALLITLAVICAAHYLLNGYAFGDPGVISLLICGIFFASAVYFLFAAYTVSRKNVFAACYLFSGGMCIALIRELAAQISGLTGGSIENLKTYIFSGSIDFSESIKGNSMANTAVLIFGILFGVTAIIALVLAIKKELDRQSKADIIITKFFTAVFVILFAVSAVISAYFGISTVSRVQALRSEYNSAFELLTQLEKNCRTQEEAAEFIENSEYDFYRNEENGKIEGYGFGSNLFYITVEFYHEEDKIQYEEVGGIPGIYLDLLQDQNDAKAASYVYSVTLAIDDTPFENGYDSITLRDLKSDEDEIKELYSFIPYEHTTQEEIEYYTQYTPVTYKFIKYKQGLATSRITYQYLEDSGAFSDMHYFEISRESQELLDFKEKESEITEILKTANLDNSAEIARLTETTAVKSIYTPEGYAARINLICNWINKNSLAYYYKDKLKDAHGELTSYKISGDWQFTVLRYSDFDIAIFENGVPIMDTFAVPLDIYVKETDLNGKRPFEIYTDNNGFIKYSFDGCFFDKQGLCYGDTEKIRYYTEGGETYRYYSTVDNENPDPETRKRYYLQNMDGETYPSDKCFIDQNGWLVIDKQGAIKESTDGTYKNSAGEVFTAVFKTSWDGNGNLVDVNAYE
;
A
#
# COMPACT_ATOMS: atom_id res chain seq x y z
N MET A 1 -62.61 25.39 54.47
CA MET A 1 -61.18 25.10 54.23
C MET A 1 -60.38 26.12 55.03
N ASN A 2 -59.42 25.69 55.85
CA ASN A 2 -58.58 26.63 56.61
C ASN A 2 -57.43 27.17 55.75
N GLU A 3 -56.75 28.23 56.22
CA GLU A 3 -55.67 28.89 55.47
C GLU A 3 -54.56 27.91 55.04
N LYS A 4 -54.18 27.00 55.95
CA LYS A 4 -53.09 26.05 55.72
C LYS A 4 -53.43 25.05 54.61
N GLU A 5 -54.66 24.54 54.59
CA GLU A 5 -55.17 23.66 53.54
C GLU A 5 -55.24 24.39 52.20
N PHE A 6 -55.71 25.64 52.19
CA PHE A 6 -55.76 26.46 50.98
C PHE A 6 -54.35 26.68 50.39
N LEU A 7 -53.36 27.09 51.20
CA LEU A 7 -51.99 27.32 50.74
C LEU A 7 -51.34 26.02 50.21
N GLN A 8 -51.60 24.90 50.87
CA GLN A 8 -51.10 23.59 50.42
C GLN A 8 -51.72 23.19 49.08
N GLN A 9 -53.02 23.43 48.88
CA GLN A 9 -53.74 23.08 47.66
C GLN A 9 -53.40 24.06 46.51
N ALA A 10 -53.42 25.37 46.75
CA ALA A 10 -53.13 26.42 45.78
C ALA A 10 -51.68 26.35 45.24
N THR A 11 -50.73 25.87 46.06
CA THR A 11 -49.33 25.71 45.64
C THR A 11 -48.96 24.27 45.29
N SER A 12 -49.92 23.34 45.31
CA SER A 12 -49.68 21.89 45.13
C SER A 12 -49.06 21.54 43.78
N LYS A 13 -49.38 22.29 42.73
CA LYS A 13 -48.94 22.04 41.34
C LYS A 13 -47.66 22.81 40.96
N ILE A 14 -47.01 23.48 41.91
CA ILE A 14 -45.72 24.16 41.72
C ILE A 14 -44.58 23.23 42.10
N TYR A 15 -43.75 22.85 41.12
CA TYR A 15 -42.66 21.89 41.31
C TYR A 15 -41.43 22.45 42.05
N SER A 16 -41.11 23.73 41.88
CA SER A 16 -39.93 24.34 42.51
C SER A 16 -40.20 24.66 43.98
N PHE A 17 -39.47 24.03 44.90
CA PHE A 17 -39.62 24.24 46.35
C PHE A 17 -39.50 25.71 46.76
N ARG A 18 -38.53 26.44 46.18
CA ARG A 18 -38.29 27.85 46.51
C ARG A 18 -39.40 28.76 46.00
N LYS A 19 -39.85 28.57 44.74
CA LYS A 19 -40.97 29.34 44.18
C LYS A 19 -42.25 29.02 44.94
N LYS A 20 -42.46 27.75 45.29
CA LYS A 20 -43.57 27.30 46.14
C LYS A 20 -43.58 28.05 47.49
N GLN A 21 -42.43 28.21 48.14
CA GLN A 21 -42.33 28.95 49.40
C GLN A 21 -42.61 30.44 49.25
N ILE A 22 -42.05 31.08 48.22
CA ILE A 22 -42.26 32.52 47.96
C ILE A 22 -43.73 32.81 47.69
N ILE A 23 -44.36 32.01 46.82
CA ILE A 23 -45.77 32.18 46.44
C ILE A 23 -46.69 31.81 47.61
N ALA A 24 -46.35 30.79 48.40
CA ALA A 24 -47.10 30.48 49.63
C ALA A 24 -47.07 31.65 50.62
N ASN A 25 -45.93 32.32 50.79
CA ASN A 25 -45.82 33.50 51.66
C ASN A 25 -46.63 34.69 51.11
N GLU A 26 -46.58 34.94 49.80
CA GLU A 26 -47.36 36.02 49.17
C GLU A 26 -48.87 35.78 49.31
N LEU A 27 -49.33 34.55 49.07
CA LEU A 27 -50.73 34.16 49.27
C LEU A 27 -51.15 34.25 50.75
N HIS A 28 -50.26 33.88 51.68
CA HIS A 28 -50.47 34.04 53.12
C HIS A 28 -50.67 35.52 53.46
N ASP A 29 -49.79 36.41 53.01
CA ASP A 29 -49.91 37.85 53.26
C ASP A 29 -51.22 38.44 52.72
N HIS A 30 -51.67 37.97 51.55
CA HIS A 30 -52.97 38.35 50.98
C HIS A 30 -54.16 37.86 51.83
N ILE A 31 -54.11 36.62 52.33
CA ILE A 31 -55.15 36.06 53.20
C ILE A 31 -55.18 36.83 54.52
N GLN A 32 -54.03 37.10 55.14
CA GLN A 32 -53.94 37.88 56.39
C GLN A 32 -54.49 39.30 56.23
N LEU A 33 -54.19 39.97 55.12
CA LEU A 33 -54.73 41.30 54.83
C LEU A 33 -56.26 41.28 54.69
N LYS A 34 -56.83 40.25 54.06
CA LYS A 34 -58.28 40.08 53.93
C LYS A 34 -58.92 39.71 55.28
N LYS A 35 -58.31 38.81 56.05
CA LYS A 35 -58.76 38.40 57.39
C LYS A 35 -58.91 39.62 58.30
N LYS A 36 -57.88 40.47 58.37
CA LYS A 36 -57.91 41.70 59.15
C LYS A 36 -59.04 42.66 58.76
N ARG A 37 -59.36 42.79 57.45
CA ARG A 37 -60.48 43.61 56.99
C ARG A 37 -61.84 43.08 57.44
N PHE A 38 -62.00 41.77 57.56
CA PHE A 38 -63.23 41.16 58.08
C PHE A 38 -63.29 41.27 59.61
N GLU A 39 -62.17 41.15 60.32
CA GLU A 39 -62.12 41.43 61.77
C GLU A 39 -62.51 42.89 62.07
N ASP A 40 -61.96 43.85 61.30
CA ASP A 40 -62.31 45.28 61.39
C ASP A 40 -63.79 45.55 61.05
N ALA A 41 -64.41 44.67 60.25
CA ALA A 41 -65.85 44.71 59.92
C ALA A 41 -66.75 44.01 60.97
N GLY A 42 -66.18 43.54 62.08
CA GLY A 42 -66.91 42.99 63.24
C GLY A 42 -67.14 41.47 63.21
N TYR A 43 -66.45 40.72 62.36
CA TYR A 43 -66.50 39.24 62.35
C TYR A 43 -65.56 38.65 63.42
N THR A 44 -65.89 37.46 63.94
CA THR A 44 -64.97 36.73 64.82
C THR A 44 -63.77 36.24 64.02
N GLU A 45 -62.63 36.01 64.68
CA GLU A 45 -61.38 35.59 64.02
C GLU A 45 -61.57 34.36 63.11
N GLU A 46 -62.31 33.36 63.58
CA GLU A 46 -62.61 32.14 62.83
C GLU A 46 -63.49 32.41 61.59
N GLN A 47 -64.50 33.27 61.72
CA GLN A 47 -65.36 33.68 60.61
C GLN A 47 -64.63 34.60 59.61
N ALA A 48 -63.68 35.40 60.09
CA ALA A 48 -62.87 36.28 59.28
C ALA A 48 -61.86 35.49 58.43
N GLU A 49 -61.26 34.44 58.99
CA GLU A 49 -60.37 33.54 58.26
C GLU A 49 -61.12 32.76 57.18
N GLU A 50 -62.27 32.17 57.50
CA GLU A 50 -63.10 31.44 56.54
C GLU A 50 -63.51 32.34 55.36
N LYS A 51 -63.96 33.57 55.66
CA LYS A 51 -64.29 34.56 54.61
C LYS A 51 -63.08 35.06 53.83
N ALA A 52 -61.91 35.17 54.46
CA ALA A 52 -60.69 35.56 53.78
C ALA A 52 -60.25 34.52 52.75
N VAL A 53 -60.30 33.24 53.12
CA VAL A 53 -59.98 32.10 52.25
C VAL A 53 -61.02 31.96 51.12
N ASP A 54 -62.32 32.05 51.43
CA ASP A 54 -63.39 32.01 50.42
C ASP A 54 -63.25 33.14 49.39
N ASN A 55 -62.87 34.34 49.86
CA ASN A 55 -62.63 35.49 49.00
C ASN A 55 -61.35 35.35 48.13
N MET A 56 -60.48 34.38 48.38
CA MET A 56 -59.36 34.08 47.47
C MET A 56 -59.81 33.34 46.22
N GLY A 57 -60.97 32.67 46.25
CA GLY A 57 -61.49 31.86 45.14
C GLY A 57 -61.11 30.38 45.24
N ASP A 58 -61.33 29.62 44.17
CA ASP A 58 -61.05 28.19 44.16
C ASP A 58 -59.54 27.88 44.13
N ALA A 59 -59.08 27.16 45.16
CA ALA A 59 -57.69 26.74 45.30
C ALA A 59 -57.22 25.85 44.14
N GLU A 60 -58.10 25.05 43.52
CA GLU A 60 -57.71 24.18 42.40
C GLU A 60 -57.48 24.97 41.11
N GLU A 61 -58.36 25.93 40.80
CA GLU A 61 -58.15 26.87 39.68
C GLU A 61 -56.89 27.72 39.87
N ILE A 62 -56.65 28.24 41.08
CA ILE A 62 -55.43 28.98 41.41
C ILE A 62 -54.19 28.08 41.24
N ALA A 63 -54.25 26.82 41.69
CA ALA A 63 -53.16 25.87 41.49
C ALA A 63 -52.88 25.59 40.00
N LYS A 64 -53.92 25.51 39.15
CA LYS A 64 -53.75 25.34 37.69
C LYS A 64 -53.11 26.57 37.07
N ALA A 65 -53.60 27.77 37.41
CA ALA A 65 -53.07 29.04 36.90
C ALA A 65 -51.61 29.27 37.31
N LEU A 66 -51.28 29.04 38.59
CA LEU A 66 -49.91 29.15 39.10
C LEU A 66 -48.99 28.07 38.50
N ALA A 67 -49.47 26.86 38.28
CA ALA A 67 -48.68 25.81 37.64
C ALA A 67 -48.35 26.13 36.18
N GLU A 68 -49.28 26.73 35.45
CA GLU A 68 -49.05 27.17 34.08
C GLU A 68 -48.03 28.32 34.02
N LEU A 69 -48.14 29.29 34.93
CA LEU A 69 -47.22 30.42 35.05
C LEU A 69 -45.82 29.99 35.49
N HIS A 70 -45.71 29.01 36.38
CA HIS A 70 -44.46 28.58 37.02
C HIS A 70 -43.94 27.22 36.57
N ARG A 71 -44.39 26.70 35.42
CA ARG A 71 -43.96 25.40 34.89
C ARG A 71 -42.44 25.31 34.76
N SER A 72 -41.80 24.51 35.62
CA SER A 72 -40.35 24.22 35.58
C SER A 72 -40.05 23.42 34.31
N ARG A 73 -39.50 24.08 33.29
CA ARG A 73 -39.22 23.45 31.99
C ARG A 73 -37.90 22.66 32.07
N PHE A 74 -37.97 21.37 32.40
CA PHE A 74 -36.94 20.43 31.96
C PHE A 74 -36.94 20.45 30.42
N ASN A 75 -35.91 21.02 29.84
CA ASN A 75 -35.87 21.34 28.42
C ASN A 75 -35.14 20.20 27.70
N TRP A 76 -35.89 19.17 27.30
CA TRP A 76 -35.37 17.97 26.61
C TRP A 76 -34.54 18.29 25.36
N ILE A 77 -34.75 19.47 24.75
CA ILE A 77 -33.97 19.98 23.62
C ILE A 77 -32.49 20.16 23.99
N ASP A 78 -32.19 20.62 25.21
CA ASP A 78 -30.81 20.81 25.67
C ASP A 78 -30.09 19.47 25.88
N LEU A 79 -30.84 18.45 26.34
CA LEU A 79 -30.33 17.07 26.43
C LEU A 79 -30.11 16.46 25.04
N LEU A 80 -31.03 16.69 24.10
CA LEU A 80 -30.88 16.21 22.73
C LEU A 80 -29.66 16.84 22.04
N ALA A 81 -29.44 18.15 22.22
CA ALA A 81 -28.26 18.84 21.69
C ALA A 81 -26.95 18.26 22.24
N LEU A 82 -26.91 17.91 23.53
CA LEU A 82 -25.78 17.22 24.14
C LEU A 82 -25.55 15.83 23.51
N LEU A 83 -26.61 15.02 23.37
CA LEU A 83 -26.52 13.68 22.77
C LEU A 83 -26.03 13.72 21.32
N ILE A 84 -26.51 14.67 20.52
CA ILE A 84 -26.03 14.88 19.14
C ILE A 84 -24.55 15.25 19.14
N THR A 85 -24.13 16.16 20.02
CA THR A 85 -22.72 16.55 20.13
C THR A 85 -21.83 15.36 20.49
N LEU A 86 -22.27 14.52 21.43
CA LEU A 86 -21.58 13.29 21.80
C LEU A 86 -21.48 12.31 20.63
N ALA A 87 -22.58 12.08 19.91
CA ALA A 87 -22.59 11.20 18.75
C ALA A 87 -21.61 11.67 17.65
N VAL A 88 -21.57 12.98 17.38
CA VAL A 88 -20.63 13.58 16.41
C VAL A 88 -19.18 13.38 16.84
N ILE A 89 -18.84 13.63 18.11
CA ILE A 89 -17.48 13.45 18.63
C ILE A 89 -17.06 11.97 18.59
N CYS A 90 -17.94 11.05 19.01
CA CYS A 90 -17.66 9.62 18.96
C CYS A 90 -17.49 9.11 17.53
N ALA A 91 -18.35 9.55 16.59
CA ALA A 91 -18.23 9.22 15.19
C ALA A 91 -16.91 9.76 14.58
N ALA A 92 -16.54 11.00 14.92
CA ALA A 92 -15.28 11.59 14.49
C ALA A 92 -14.08 10.78 15.02
N HIS A 93 -14.08 10.39 16.29
CA HIS A 93 -13.03 9.55 16.85
C HIS A 93 -12.94 8.19 16.14
N TYR A 94 -14.08 7.52 15.93
CA TYR A 94 -14.12 6.22 15.26
C TYR A 94 -13.56 6.29 13.83
N LEU A 95 -13.97 7.30 13.05
CA LEU A 95 -13.48 7.50 11.70
C LEU A 95 -11.98 7.84 11.67
N LEU A 96 -11.52 8.73 12.54
CA LEU A 96 -10.11 9.13 12.57
C LEU A 96 -9.21 7.97 13.02
N ASN A 97 -9.66 7.15 13.98
CA ASN A 97 -8.92 5.98 14.42
C ASN A 97 -8.79 4.90 13.34
N GLY A 98 -9.80 4.74 12.48
CA GLY A 98 -9.75 3.75 11.40
C GLY A 98 -8.90 4.16 10.19
N TYR A 99 -8.83 5.47 9.89
CA TYR A 99 -8.28 5.92 8.60
C TYR A 99 -7.18 6.98 8.68
N ALA A 100 -7.13 7.80 9.74
CA ALA A 100 -6.25 8.98 9.78
C ALA A 100 -5.17 8.93 10.87
N PHE A 101 -5.33 8.10 11.89
CA PHE A 101 -4.32 7.94 12.93
C PHE A 101 -3.12 7.16 12.40
N GLY A 102 -1.93 7.60 12.81
CA GLY A 102 -0.68 7.03 12.33
C GLY A 102 -0.35 7.33 10.87
N ASP A 103 -1.11 8.20 10.20
CA ASP A 103 -0.79 8.69 8.85
C ASP A 103 -0.17 10.11 8.96
N PRO A 104 1.12 10.28 8.62
CA PRO A 104 1.78 11.56 8.70
C PRO A 104 1.31 12.60 7.67
N GLY A 105 0.79 12.18 6.52
CA GLY A 105 0.31 13.10 5.47
C GLY A 105 -1.01 13.79 5.82
N VAL A 106 -1.70 13.33 6.88
CA VAL A 106 -2.98 13.88 7.34
C VAL A 106 -2.89 14.69 8.63
N ILE A 107 -1.71 15.17 9.04
CA ILE A 107 -1.57 16.06 10.23
C ILE A 107 -2.50 17.28 10.12
N SER A 108 -2.71 17.82 8.91
CA SER A 108 -3.67 18.92 8.70
C SER A 108 -5.10 18.52 9.03
N LEU A 109 -5.50 17.27 8.78
CA LEU A 109 -6.81 16.76 9.17
C LEU A 109 -6.94 16.66 10.69
N LEU A 110 -5.87 16.28 11.39
CA LEU A 110 -5.84 16.25 12.86
C LEU A 110 -5.98 17.66 13.46
N ILE A 111 -5.28 18.65 12.89
CA ILE A 111 -5.43 20.07 13.28
C ILE A 111 -6.87 20.54 12.99
N CYS A 112 -7.42 20.18 11.82
CA CYS A 112 -8.82 20.45 11.48
C CYS A 112 -9.77 19.91 12.55
N GLY A 113 -9.56 18.67 13.02
CA GLY A 113 -10.35 18.05 14.09
C GLY A 113 -10.30 18.80 15.43
N ILE A 114 -9.12 19.32 15.82
CA ILE A 114 -8.95 20.12 17.05
C ILE A 114 -9.79 21.40 16.98
N PHE A 115 -9.69 22.13 15.87
CA PHE A 115 -10.43 23.38 15.69
C PHE A 115 -11.93 23.13 15.43
N PHE A 116 -12.30 22.01 14.82
CA PHE A 116 -13.69 21.59 14.68
C PHE A 116 -14.34 21.31 16.04
N ALA A 117 -13.69 20.52 16.90
CA ALA A 117 -14.16 20.25 18.26
C ALA A 117 -14.32 21.55 19.08
N SER A 118 -13.39 22.50 18.89
CA SER A 118 -13.45 23.83 19.49
C SER A 118 -14.60 24.68 18.96
N ALA A 119 -14.84 24.66 17.64
CA ALA A 119 -15.96 25.36 17.03
C ALA A 119 -17.31 24.83 17.57
N VAL A 120 -17.50 23.51 17.61
CA VAL A 120 -18.70 22.87 18.18
C VAL A 120 -18.92 23.29 19.63
N TYR A 121 -17.84 23.30 20.43
CA TYR A 121 -17.90 23.76 21.82
C TYR A 121 -18.34 25.23 21.94
N PHE A 122 -17.72 26.15 21.18
CA PHE A 122 -18.08 27.57 21.25
C PHE A 122 -19.46 27.89 20.71
N LEU A 123 -19.94 27.14 19.71
CA LEU A 123 -21.31 27.24 19.23
C LEU A 123 -22.31 26.85 20.34
N PHE A 124 -22.03 25.75 21.04
CA PHE A 124 -22.84 25.33 22.19
C PHE A 124 -22.74 26.35 23.35
N ALA A 125 -21.55 26.90 23.62
CA ALA A 125 -21.38 27.97 24.62
C ALA A 125 -22.19 29.22 24.28
N ALA A 126 -22.16 29.69 23.02
CA ALA A 126 -22.97 30.82 22.56
C ALA A 126 -24.47 30.54 22.72
N TYR A 127 -24.92 29.33 22.34
CA TYR A 127 -26.30 28.89 22.51
C TYR A 127 -26.74 28.91 23.98
N THR A 128 -25.97 28.29 24.87
CA THR A 128 -26.30 28.17 26.30
C THR A 128 -26.33 29.53 27.00
N VAL A 129 -25.37 30.41 26.71
CA VAL A 129 -25.31 31.77 27.28
C VAL A 129 -26.47 32.63 26.78
N SER A 130 -26.89 32.48 25.53
CA SER A 130 -28.04 33.22 24.98
C SER A 130 -29.36 32.82 25.64
N ARG A 131 -29.55 31.51 25.90
CA ARG A 131 -30.73 30.93 26.59
C ARG A 131 -30.71 31.22 28.09
N LYS A 132 -29.52 31.37 28.68
CA LYS A 132 -29.28 31.56 30.11
C LYS A 132 -29.94 30.44 30.94
N ASN A 133 -29.81 29.18 30.51
CA ASN A 133 -30.36 28.02 31.20
C ASN A 133 -29.27 27.38 32.08
N VAL A 134 -29.54 27.17 33.37
CA VAL A 134 -28.59 26.58 34.33
C VAL A 134 -28.23 25.16 33.93
N PHE A 135 -29.20 24.33 33.51
CA PHE A 135 -28.92 22.95 33.09
C PHE A 135 -28.02 22.90 31.86
N ALA A 136 -28.27 23.76 30.87
CA ALA A 136 -27.44 23.85 29.68
C ALA A 136 -26.01 24.35 30.00
N ALA A 137 -25.88 25.30 30.94
CA ALA A 137 -24.57 25.73 31.42
C ALA A 137 -23.81 24.62 32.17
N CYS A 138 -24.50 23.76 32.93
CA CYS A 138 -23.88 22.58 33.53
C CYS A 138 -23.38 21.59 32.45
N TYR A 139 -24.10 21.45 31.33
CA TYR A 139 -23.65 20.61 30.22
C TYR A 139 -22.36 21.11 29.55
N LEU A 140 -21.99 22.39 29.66
CA LEU A 140 -20.68 22.85 29.16
C LEU A 140 -19.50 22.18 29.88
N PHE A 141 -19.68 21.72 31.12
CA PHE A 141 -18.65 20.93 31.82
C PHE A 141 -18.48 19.52 31.24
N SER A 142 -19.51 18.99 30.56
CA SER A 142 -19.37 17.77 29.75
C SER A 142 -18.55 17.97 28.46
N GLY A 143 -18.19 19.23 28.14
CA GLY A 143 -17.19 19.57 27.12
C GLY A 143 -15.80 18.99 27.39
N GLY A 144 -15.58 18.35 28.54
CA GLY A 144 -14.44 17.43 28.75
C GLY A 144 -14.29 16.36 27.68
N MET A 145 -15.37 15.97 26.98
CA MET A 145 -15.28 15.07 25.82
C MET A 145 -14.62 15.72 24.59
N CYS A 146 -14.88 17.01 24.33
CA CYS A 146 -14.12 17.74 23.31
C CYS A 146 -12.63 17.80 23.67
N ILE A 147 -12.32 18.02 24.96
CA ILE A 147 -10.94 18.02 25.46
C ILE A 147 -10.30 16.64 25.28
N ALA A 148 -11.03 15.55 25.54
CA ALA A 148 -10.53 14.20 25.33
C ALA A 148 -10.19 13.95 23.86
N LEU A 149 -11.07 14.33 22.91
CA LEU A 149 -10.76 14.23 21.49
C LEU A 149 -9.55 15.10 21.11
N ILE A 150 -9.51 16.36 21.55
CA ILE A 150 -8.38 17.27 21.32
C ILE A 150 -7.06 16.67 21.85
N ARG A 151 -7.10 16.02 23.01
CA ARG A 151 -5.94 15.34 23.60
C ARG A 151 -5.43 14.22 22.69
N GLU A 152 -6.31 13.35 22.22
CA GLU A 152 -5.93 12.24 21.33
C GLU A 152 -5.36 12.76 20.01
N LEU A 153 -6.03 13.75 19.39
CA LEU A 153 -5.53 14.39 18.16
C LEU A 153 -4.17 15.05 18.37
N ALA A 154 -4.00 15.78 19.47
CA ALA A 154 -2.73 16.41 19.79
C ALA A 154 -1.64 15.41 20.16
N ALA A 155 -1.98 14.24 20.72
CA ALA A 155 -1.04 13.15 20.98
C ALA A 155 -0.56 12.52 19.68
N GLN A 156 -1.47 12.30 18.72
CA GLN A 156 -1.11 11.82 17.39
C GLN A 156 -0.19 12.81 16.66
N ILE A 157 -0.53 14.11 16.65
CA ILE A 157 0.35 15.15 16.10
C ILE A 157 1.72 15.15 16.80
N SER A 158 1.74 15.01 18.14
CA SER A 158 2.98 14.94 18.91
C SER A 158 3.84 13.75 18.49
N GLY A 159 3.24 12.57 18.31
CA GLY A 159 3.95 11.38 17.83
C GLY A 159 4.53 11.57 16.42
N LEU A 160 3.72 12.09 15.50
CA LEU A 160 4.08 12.29 14.10
C LEU A 160 5.11 13.42 13.86
N THR A 161 5.31 14.30 14.85
CA THR A 161 6.28 15.42 14.76
C THR A 161 7.49 15.25 15.68
N GLY A 162 7.67 14.06 16.27
CA GLY A 162 8.71 13.79 17.27
C GLY A 162 8.58 14.64 18.55
N GLY A 163 7.41 15.23 18.79
CA GLY A 163 7.13 16.17 19.88
C GLY A 163 7.71 17.57 19.68
N SER A 164 8.23 17.89 18.49
CA SER A 164 8.84 19.18 18.16
C SER A 164 7.82 20.19 17.62
N ILE A 165 7.64 21.29 18.34
CA ILE A 165 6.82 22.42 17.87
C ILE A 165 7.41 23.07 16.62
N GLU A 166 8.74 23.06 16.46
CA GLU A 166 9.38 23.59 15.25
C GLU A 166 9.10 22.70 14.03
N ASN A 167 9.02 21.38 14.21
CA ASN A 167 8.64 20.46 13.12
C ASN A 167 7.17 20.69 12.73
N LEU A 168 6.28 20.87 13.71
CA LEU A 168 4.88 21.23 13.43
C LEU A 168 4.76 22.59 12.71
N LYS A 169 5.54 23.60 13.10
CA LYS A 169 5.54 24.91 12.41
C LYS A 169 6.04 24.75 10.98
N THR A 170 7.13 24.03 10.79
CA THR A 170 7.70 23.73 9.47
C THR A 170 6.63 23.08 8.61
N TYR A 171 5.98 22.01 9.08
CA TYR A 171 4.84 21.43 8.38
C TYR A 171 3.76 22.46 8.04
N ILE A 172 3.29 23.25 9.01
CA ILE A 172 2.21 24.22 8.77
C ILE A 172 2.58 25.23 7.67
N PHE A 173 3.82 25.70 7.62
CA PHE A 173 4.24 26.77 6.70
C PHE A 173 4.90 26.29 5.40
N SER A 174 5.69 25.23 5.42
CA SER A 174 6.43 24.70 4.26
C SER A 174 5.89 23.38 3.71
N GLY A 175 5.04 22.65 4.46
CA GLY A 175 4.51 21.36 4.01
C GLY A 175 5.42 20.15 4.24
N SER A 176 6.67 20.37 4.66
CA SER A 176 7.66 19.32 4.91
C SER A 176 7.66 18.84 6.37
N ILE A 177 7.82 17.54 6.59
CA ILE A 177 8.06 16.93 7.91
C ILE A 177 9.15 15.89 7.78
N ASP A 178 10.31 16.16 8.37
CA ASP A 178 11.35 15.15 8.54
C ASP A 178 10.85 14.07 9.53
N PHE A 179 10.48 12.87 9.04
CA PHE A 179 9.98 11.75 9.84
C PHE A 179 11.12 11.01 10.56
N SER A 180 12.09 11.72 11.11
CA SER A 180 13.18 11.11 11.87
C SER A 180 12.76 10.85 13.32
N GLU A 181 12.75 9.55 13.66
CA GLU A 181 12.58 8.91 14.97
C GLU A 181 11.33 9.28 15.81
N SER A 182 10.52 8.23 16.07
CA SER A 182 9.34 8.25 16.94
C SER A 182 9.70 8.43 18.43
N ILE A 183 10.12 9.62 18.83
CA ILE A 183 10.16 9.97 20.25
C ILE A 183 8.71 10.14 20.73
N LYS A 184 8.22 9.16 21.49
CA LYS A 184 6.89 9.14 22.15
C LYS A 184 6.77 10.21 23.25
N GLY A 185 6.84 11.48 22.88
CA GLY A 185 6.58 12.62 23.75
C GLY A 185 5.11 13.03 23.69
N ASN A 186 4.42 13.08 24.83
CA ASN A 186 3.05 13.63 24.94
C ASN A 186 3.04 15.14 25.30
N SER A 187 4.15 15.84 25.04
CA SER A 187 4.35 17.24 25.43
C SER A 187 3.28 18.14 24.81
N MET A 188 3.06 18.03 23.50
CA MET A 188 2.09 18.85 22.78
C MET A 188 0.64 18.52 23.17
N ALA A 189 0.34 17.23 23.42
CA ALA A 189 -0.96 16.81 23.93
C ALA A 189 -1.29 17.45 25.28
N ASN A 190 -0.35 17.41 26.22
CA ASN A 190 -0.52 18.02 27.54
C ASN A 190 -0.66 19.55 27.44
N THR A 191 0.13 20.20 26.59
CA THR A 191 0.01 21.64 26.33
C THR A 191 -1.36 22.00 25.73
N ALA A 192 -1.86 21.23 24.77
CA ALA A 192 -3.18 21.43 24.18
C ALA A 192 -4.29 21.29 25.24
N VAL A 193 -4.25 20.25 26.07
CA VAL A 193 -5.21 20.04 27.16
C VAL A 193 -5.19 21.21 28.15
N LEU A 194 -4.02 21.74 28.50
CA LEU A 194 -3.91 22.89 29.39
C LEU A 194 -4.54 24.14 28.77
N ILE A 195 -4.21 24.47 27.51
CA ILE A 195 -4.73 25.67 26.82
C ILE A 195 -6.25 25.58 26.63
N PHE A 196 -6.73 24.50 26.00
CA PHE A 196 -8.15 24.32 25.74
C PHE A 196 -8.95 24.05 27.01
N GLY A 197 -8.37 23.36 28.00
CA GLY A 197 -9.00 23.10 29.29
C GLY A 197 -9.22 24.38 30.11
N ILE A 198 -8.22 25.27 30.17
CA ILE A 198 -8.39 26.58 30.81
C ILE A 198 -9.43 27.40 30.06
N LEU A 199 -9.34 27.45 28.72
CA LEU A 199 -10.25 28.20 27.88
C LEU A 199 -11.71 27.74 28.08
N PHE A 200 -11.96 26.44 27.95
CA PHE A 200 -13.30 25.84 28.11
C PHE A 200 -13.80 25.92 29.56
N GLY A 201 -12.91 25.77 30.54
CA GLY A 201 -13.26 25.94 31.95
C GLY A 201 -13.74 27.36 32.26
N VAL A 202 -13.03 28.38 31.77
CA VAL A 202 -13.40 29.78 31.94
C VAL A 202 -14.74 30.08 31.26
N THR A 203 -14.97 29.60 30.03
CA THR A 203 -16.25 29.79 29.34
C THR A 203 -17.42 29.12 30.05
N ALA A 204 -17.23 27.90 30.58
CA ALA A 204 -18.24 27.19 31.35
C ALA A 204 -18.59 27.93 32.65
N ILE A 205 -17.58 28.45 33.37
CA ILE A 205 -17.79 29.26 34.58
C ILE A 205 -18.57 30.54 34.28
N ILE A 206 -18.20 31.27 33.21
CA ILE A 206 -18.89 32.50 32.80
C ILE A 206 -20.36 32.20 32.48
N ALA A 207 -20.62 31.15 31.69
CA ALA A 207 -21.97 30.72 31.34
C ALA A 207 -22.81 30.36 32.57
N LEU A 208 -22.20 29.61 33.51
CA LEU A 208 -22.85 29.17 34.75
C LEU A 208 -23.20 30.35 35.66
N VAL A 209 -22.27 31.30 35.86
CA VAL A 209 -22.51 32.50 36.68
C VAL A 209 -23.67 33.33 36.12
N LEU A 210 -23.70 33.54 34.80
CA LEU A 210 -24.78 34.29 34.14
C LEU A 210 -26.13 33.57 34.22
N ALA A 211 -26.15 32.24 34.10
CA ALA A 211 -27.34 31.42 34.23
C ALA A 211 -27.89 31.42 35.68
N ILE A 212 -27.02 31.25 36.69
CA ILE A 212 -27.41 31.28 38.11
C ILE A 212 -27.99 32.65 38.48
N LYS A 213 -27.37 33.75 38.05
CA LYS A 213 -27.89 35.10 38.30
C LYS A 213 -29.30 35.30 37.72
N LYS A 214 -29.61 34.68 36.58
CA LYS A 214 -30.96 34.69 36.01
C LYS A 214 -31.96 33.90 36.87
N GLU A 215 -31.61 32.68 37.27
CA GLU A 215 -32.52 31.83 38.04
C GLU A 215 -32.80 32.40 39.44
N LEU A 216 -31.85 33.15 39.99
CA LEU A 216 -31.98 33.88 41.26
C LEU A 216 -32.71 35.24 41.14
N ASP A 217 -33.13 35.63 39.93
CA ASP A 217 -33.73 36.94 39.62
C ASP A 217 -32.87 38.15 40.08
N ARG A 218 -31.54 37.98 40.04
CA ARG A 218 -30.55 39.00 40.46
C ARG A 218 -29.91 39.71 39.25
N GLN A 219 -30.57 39.74 38.10
CA GLN A 219 -30.00 40.34 36.89
C GLN A 219 -30.02 41.87 36.93
N SER A 220 -28.83 42.47 36.86
CA SER A 220 -28.67 43.91 36.63
C SER A 220 -28.71 44.25 35.14
N LYS A 221 -28.88 45.55 34.81
CA LYS A 221 -28.71 46.04 33.42
C LYS A 221 -27.31 45.72 32.87
N ALA A 222 -26.29 45.73 33.72
CA ALA A 222 -24.92 45.37 33.34
C ALA A 222 -24.82 43.87 32.96
N ASP A 223 -25.49 42.97 33.68
CA ASP A 223 -25.47 41.52 33.35
C ASP A 223 -26.08 41.22 31.98
N ILE A 224 -27.07 42.01 31.54
CA ILE A 224 -27.66 41.90 30.19
C ILE A 224 -26.64 42.30 29.12
N ILE A 225 -25.90 43.39 29.34
CA ILE A 225 -24.83 43.85 28.46
C ILE A 225 -23.71 42.81 28.41
N ILE A 226 -23.28 42.31 29.57
CA ILE A 226 -22.25 41.28 29.71
C ILE A 226 -22.67 39.99 28.98
N THR A 227 -23.94 39.57 29.09
CA THR A 227 -24.43 38.39 28.36
C THR A 227 -24.29 38.59 26.85
N LYS A 228 -24.78 39.72 26.32
CA LYS A 228 -24.68 40.02 24.88
C LYS A 228 -23.23 40.07 24.41
N PHE A 229 -22.36 40.67 25.21
CA PHE A 229 -20.92 40.72 24.97
C PHE A 229 -20.33 39.31 24.87
N PHE A 230 -20.53 38.44 25.87
CA PHE A 230 -19.98 37.09 25.84
C PHE A 230 -20.61 36.20 24.76
N THR A 231 -21.91 36.35 24.47
CA THR A 231 -22.51 35.68 23.31
C THR A 231 -21.80 36.08 22.02
N ALA A 232 -21.53 37.38 21.80
CA ALA A 232 -20.80 37.85 20.64
C ALA A 232 -19.36 37.28 20.60
N VAL A 233 -18.65 37.29 21.74
CA VAL A 233 -17.31 36.70 21.85
C VAL A 233 -17.31 35.22 21.48
N PHE A 234 -18.26 34.42 21.99
CA PHE A 234 -18.34 32.99 21.67
C PHE A 234 -18.73 32.72 20.21
N VAL A 235 -19.59 33.56 19.61
CA VAL A 235 -19.87 33.50 18.17
C VAL A 235 -18.62 33.81 17.35
N ILE A 236 -17.82 34.79 17.76
CA ILE A 236 -16.54 35.11 17.09
C ILE A 236 -15.55 33.95 17.23
N LEU A 237 -15.39 33.37 18.43
CA LEU A 237 -14.51 32.22 18.65
C LEU A 237 -14.96 30.99 17.85
N PHE A 238 -16.27 30.76 17.75
CA PHE A 238 -16.84 29.75 16.85
C PHE A 238 -16.44 30.03 15.40
N ALA A 239 -16.67 31.25 14.90
CA ALA A 239 -16.37 31.61 13.52
C ALA A 239 -14.87 31.46 13.20
N VAL A 240 -13.99 31.95 14.08
CA VAL A 240 -12.53 31.80 13.92
C VAL A 240 -12.12 30.33 13.90
N SER A 241 -12.62 29.53 14.84
CA SER A 241 -12.29 28.09 14.91
C SER A 241 -12.81 27.34 13.68
N ALA A 242 -14.02 27.67 13.21
CA ALA A 242 -14.60 27.06 12.02
C ALA A 242 -13.82 27.43 10.75
N VAL A 243 -13.35 28.67 10.62
CA VAL A 243 -12.51 29.10 9.49
C VAL A 243 -11.15 28.38 9.50
N ILE A 244 -10.50 28.28 10.66
CA ILE A 244 -9.23 27.56 10.78
C ILE A 244 -9.42 26.07 10.47
N SER A 245 -10.48 25.45 11.00
CA SER A 245 -10.84 24.06 10.71
C SER A 245 -11.05 23.84 9.21
N ALA A 246 -11.84 24.70 8.55
CA ALA A 246 -12.08 24.61 7.11
C ALA A 246 -10.80 24.77 6.29
N TYR A 247 -9.93 25.72 6.63
CA TYR A 247 -8.63 25.90 5.98
C TYR A 247 -7.79 24.63 6.07
N PHE A 248 -7.64 24.06 7.26
CA PHE A 248 -6.83 22.87 7.43
C PHE A 248 -7.43 21.64 6.75
N GLY A 249 -8.76 21.47 6.79
CA GLY A 249 -9.45 20.40 6.07
C GLY A 249 -9.23 20.46 4.55
N ILE A 250 -9.28 21.66 3.96
CA ILE A 250 -8.96 21.87 2.54
C ILE A 250 -7.47 21.63 2.29
N SER A 251 -6.60 22.11 3.19
CA SER A 251 -5.14 21.97 3.04
C SER A 251 -4.67 20.51 3.06
N THR A 252 -5.39 19.60 3.72
CA THR A 252 -5.06 18.17 3.75
C THR A 252 -4.98 17.61 2.33
N VAL A 253 -5.99 17.89 1.50
CA VAL A 253 -6.03 17.39 0.12
C VAL A 253 -4.82 17.92 -0.67
N SER A 254 -4.53 19.22 -0.57
CA SER A 254 -3.38 19.81 -1.27
C SER A 254 -2.03 19.24 -0.80
N ARG A 255 -1.92 18.82 0.46
CA ARG A 255 -0.67 18.30 1.03
C ARG A 255 -0.43 16.85 0.65
N VAL A 256 -1.47 16.02 0.69
CA VAL A 256 -1.41 14.64 0.17
C VAL A 256 -1.05 14.65 -1.32
N GLN A 257 -1.67 15.54 -2.11
CA GLN A 257 -1.33 15.71 -3.52
C GLN A 257 0.12 16.21 -3.74
N ALA A 258 0.62 17.09 -2.88
CA ALA A 258 2.00 17.58 -2.97
C ALA A 258 3.02 16.46 -2.75
N LEU A 259 2.80 15.58 -1.76
CA LEU A 259 3.66 14.40 -1.53
C LEU A 259 3.71 13.49 -2.76
N ARG A 260 2.55 13.21 -3.37
CA ARG A 260 2.50 12.42 -4.61
C ARG A 260 3.21 13.09 -5.77
N SER A 261 3.03 14.41 -5.93
CA SER A 261 3.71 15.18 -6.97
C SER A 261 5.23 15.16 -6.78
N GLU A 262 5.71 15.16 -5.53
CA GLU A 262 7.13 15.06 -5.19
C GLU A 262 7.69 13.70 -5.60
N TYR A 263 6.97 12.60 -5.30
CA TYR A 263 7.35 11.25 -5.76
C TYR A 263 7.41 11.17 -7.29
N ASN A 264 6.40 11.66 -7.99
CA ASN A 264 6.37 11.64 -9.45
C ASN A 264 7.54 12.44 -10.06
N SER A 265 7.91 13.56 -9.44
CA SER A 265 9.05 14.37 -9.88
C SER A 265 10.38 13.64 -9.66
N ALA A 266 10.50 12.92 -8.54
CA ALA A 266 11.66 12.08 -8.27
C ALA A 266 11.74 10.90 -9.24
N PHE A 267 10.62 10.23 -9.52
CA PHE A 267 10.55 9.19 -10.54
C PHE A 267 10.98 9.71 -11.91
N GLU A 268 10.46 10.86 -12.35
CA GLU A 268 10.86 11.50 -13.61
C GLU A 268 12.37 11.82 -13.64
N LEU A 269 12.92 12.41 -12.59
CA LEU A 269 14.36 12.66 -12.46
C LEU A 269 15.18 11.39 -12.66
N LEU A 270 14.78 10.28 -12.03
CA LEU A 270 15.53 9.03 -12.10
C LEU A 270 15.36 8.31 -13.44
N THR A 271 14.22 8.46 -14.12
CA THR A 271 14.09 8.00 -15.51
C THR A 271 15.03 8.77 -16.45
N GLN A 272 15.23 10.08 -16.20
CA GLN A 272 16.21 10.87 -16.96
C GLN A 272 17.65 10.45 -16.64
N LEU A 273 17.94 10.12 -15.37
CA LEU A 273 19.24 9.57 -14.97
C LEU A 273 19.49 8.23 -15.68
N GLU A 274 18.54 7.30 -15.64
CA GLU A 274 18.61 6.02 -16.36
C GLU A 274 18.89 6.26 -17.84
N LYS A 275 18.17 7.19 -18.46
CA LYS A 275 18.25 7.44 -19.89
C LYS A 275 19.59 8.05 -20.30
N ASN A 276 20.13 8.98 -19.51
CA ASN A 276 21.22 9.86 -19.93
C ASN A 276 22.60 9.49 -19.36
N CYS A 277 22.66 8.81 -18.21
CA CYS A 277 23.92 8.50 -17.53
C CYS A 277 24.35 7.04 -17.78
N ARG A 278 25.66 6.83 -17.96
CA ARG A 278 26.28 5.52 -18.20
C ARG A 278 27.43 5.24 -17.24
N THR A 279 28.11 6.26 -16.74
CA THR A 279 29.25 6.15 -15.83
C THR A 279 28.92 6.63 -14.41
N GLN A 280 29.76 6.29 -13.43
CA GLN A 280 29.61 6.79 -12.06
C GLN A 280 29.80 8.31 -12.01
N GLU A 281 30.73 8.85 -12.81
CA GLU A 281 31.00 10.28 -12.88
C GLU A 281 29.81 11.06 -13.46
N GLU A 282 29.21 10.56 -14.54
CA GLU A 282 28.00 11.15 -15.12
C GLU A 282 26.82 11.08 -14.15
N ALA A 283 26.65 9.95 -13.45
CA ALA A 283 25.60 9.80 -12.45
C ALA A 283 25.82 10.74 -11.25
N ALA A 284 27.05 10.86 -10.75
CA ALA A 284 27.42 11.76 -9.68
C ALA A 284 27.18 13.23 -10.07
N GLU A 285 27.64 13.65 -11.25
CA GLU A 285 27.43 15.01 -11.76
C GLU A 285 25.93 15.31 -11.95
N PHE A 286 25.15 14.34 -12.44
CA PHE A 286 23.70 14.50 -12.59
C PHE A 286 23.00 14.68 -11.24
N ILE A 287 23.37 13.86 -10.24
CA ILE A 287 22.79 13.93 -8.89
C ILE A 287 23.22 15.21 -8.17
N GLU A 288 24.50 15.59 -8.22
CA GLU A 288 25.02 16.81 -7.59
C GLU A 288 24.44 18.10 -8.19
N ASN A 289 24.01 18.07 -9.46
CA ASN A 289 23.34 19.19 -10.13
C ASN A 289 21.80 19.15 -10.04
N SER A 290 21.23 18.15 -9.36
CA SER A 290 19.78 18.03 -9.20
C SER A 290 19.22 19.04 -8.19
N GLU A 291 17.89 19.26 -8.20
CA GLU A 291 17.22 20.12 -7.20
C GLU A 291 17.11 19.48 -5.81
N TYR A 292 17.47 18.20 -5.70
CA TYR A 292 17.38 17.41 -4.48
C TYR A 292 18.69 17.48 -3.70
N ASP A 293 18.60 17.66 -2.38
CA ASP A 293 19.75 17.76 -1.48
C ASP A 293 20.21 16.35 -1.05
N PHE A 294 20.86 15.63 -1.98
CA PHE A 294 21.40 14.30 -1.71
C PHE A 294 22.56 14.36 -0.72
N TYR A 295 22.54 13.51 0.30
CA TYR A 295 23.71 13.29 1.14
C TYR A 295 24.68 12.34 0.44
N ARG A 296 25.97 12.69 0.50
CA ARG A 296 27.05 11.89 -0.06
C ARG A 296 27.52 10.85 0.96
N ASN A 297 27.61 9.59 0.53
CA ASN A 297 28.22 8.54 1.33
C ASN A 297 29.68 8.34 0.89
N GLU A 298 30.61 8.49 1.83
CA GLU A 298 32.04 8.32 1.58
C GLU A 298 32.64 7.31 2.56
N GLU A 299 33.35 6.31 2.04
CA GLU A 299 34.14 5.36 2.82
C GLU A 299 35.58 5.36 2.32
N ASN A 300 36.56 5.44 3.22
CA ASN A 300 37.99 5.46 2.90
C ASN A 300 38.42 6.51 1.84
N GLY A 301 37.69 7.61 1.71
CA GLY A 301 37.95 8.68 0.74
C GLY A 301 37.45 8.39 -0.68
N LYS A 302 36.66 7.33 -0.87
CA LYS A 302 35.91 7.02 -2.10
C LYS A 302 34.44 7.35 -1.89
N ILE A 303 33.77 7.72 -2.97
CA ILE A 303 32.32 7.95 -2.97
C ILE A 303 31.66 6.58 -3.17
N GLU A 304 30.94 6.12 -2.15
CA GLU A 304 30.20 4.86 -2.19
C GLU A 304 28.81 5.06 -2.82
N GLY A 305 28.31 6.30 -2.84
CA GLY A 305 27.02 6.60 -3.43
C GLY A 305 26.37 7.85 -2.85
N TYR A 306 25.08 7.98 -3.12
CA TYR A 306 24.24 9.09 -2.67
C TYR A 306 22.94 8.56 -2.09
N GLY A 307 22.44 9.23 -1.06
CA GLY A 307 21.12 8.96 -0.53
C GLY A 307 20.29 10.23 -0.43
N PHE A 308 18.98 10.08 -0.58
CA PHE A 308 18.02 11.14 -0.34
C PHE A 308 16.81 10.53 0.36
N GLY A 309 16.39 11.14 1.47
CA GLY A 309 15.16 10.76 2.18
C GLY A 309 14.16 11.91 2.09
N SER A 310 12.99 11.63 1.54
CA SER A 310 11.81 12.48 1.64
C SER A 310 10.85 11.94 2.71
N ASN A 311 9.75 12.65 2.89
CA ASN A 311 8.64 12.28 3.77
C ASN A 311 7.90 11.03 3.25
N LEU A 312 7.91 10.79 1.93
CA LEU A 312 7.13 9.73 1.29
C LEU A 312 7.99 8.59 0.74
N PHE A 313 9.24 8.87 0.37
CA PHE A 313 10.10 7.94 -0.35
C PHE A 313 11.56 8.18 -0.04
N TYR A 314 12.39 7.22 -0.39
CA TYR A 314 13.84 7.37 -0.40
C TYR A 314 14.40 7.07 -1.78
N ILE A 315 15.55 7.67 -2.05
CA ILE A 315 16.39 7.36 -3.21
C ILE A 315 17.74 6.91 -2.67
N THR A 316 18.21 5.76 -3.16
CA THR A 316 19.55 5.27 -2.91
C THR A 316 20.26 5.08 -4.24
N VAL A 317 21.44 5.67 -4.37
CA VAL A 317 22.37 5.49 -5.49
C VAL A 317 23.60 4.79 -4.92
N GLU A 318 23.93 3.60 -5.40
CA GLU A 318 25.07 2.82 -4.92
C GLU A 318 26.08 2.65 -6.05
N PHE A 319 27.33 3.05 -5.79
CA PHE A 319 28.45 2.90 -6.71
C PHE A 319 29.21 1.62 -6.42
N TYR A 320 29.71 0.99 -7.48
CA TYR A 320 30.48 -0.23 -7.39
C TYR A 320 31.98 0.02 -7.49
N HIS A 321 32.78 -0.66 -6.66
CA HIS A 321 34.25 -0.53 -6.70
C HIS A 321 34.92 -1.88 -6.97
N GLU A 322 35.93 -1.91 -7.85
CA GLU A 322 36.64 -3.14 -8.25
C GLU A 322 37.34 -3.90 -7.10
N GLU A 323 37.45 -3.31 -5.91
CA GLU A 323 38.06 -3.93 -4.73
C GLU A 323 37.14 -4.94 -4.02
N ASP A 324 35.85 -5.03 -4.39
CA ASP A 324 34.85 -5.94 -3.80
C ASP A 324 34.95 -7.41 -4.28
N LYS A 325 36.06 -7.78 -4.93
CA LYS A 325 36.28 -9.14 -5.47
C LYS A 325 36.40 -10.19 -4.37
N ILE A 326 35.61 -11.27 -4.50
CA ILE A 326 35.65 -12.43 -3.60
C ILE A 326 36.79 -13.36 -4.04
N GLN A 327 37.85 -13.48 -3.22
CA GLN A 327 38.93 -14.45 -3.45
C GLN A 327 38.64 -15.79 -2.77
N TYR A 328 38.71 -16.90 -3.53
CA TYR A 328 38.65 -18.25 -2.99
C TYR A 328 40.07 -18.80 -2.75
N GLU A 329 40.25 -19.72 -1.80
CA GLU A 329 41.54 -20.38 -1.55
C GLU A 329 41.91 -21.35 -2.69
N GLU A 330 43.17 -21.35 -3.14
CA GLU A 330 43.68 -22.29 -4.16
C GLU A 330 43.54 -23.75 -3.69
N VAL A 331 42.67 -24.52 -4.35
CA VAL A 331 42.57 -25.97 -4.17
C VAL A 331 43.12 -26.66 -5.41
N GLY A 332 43.89 -27.75 -5.26
CA GLY A 332 44.37 -28.53 -6.41
C GLY A 332 43.33 -29.53 -6.94
N GLY A 333 43.41 -29.87 -8.23
CA GLY A 333 42.58 -30.91 -8.86
C GLY A 333 41.20 -30.41 -9.34
N ILE A 334 40.24 -31.33 -9.51
CA ILE A 334 38.88 -31.02 -10.00
C ILE A 334 38.17 -29.91 -9.18
N PRO A 335 38.29 -29.87 -7.83
CA PRO A 335 37.71 -28.78 -7.04
C PRO A 335 38.38 -27.41 -7.27
N GLY A 336 39.66 -27.39 -7.62
CA GLY A 336 40.41 -26.18 -7.96
C GLY A 336 39.91 -25.50 -9.22
N ILE A 337 39.76 -26.30 -10.29
CA ILE A 337 39.24 -25.84 -11.57
C ILE A 337 37.83 -25.23 -11.41
N TYR A 338 37.02 -25.81 -10.51
CA TYR A 338 35.69 -25.29 -10.20
C TYR A 338 35.73 -23.96 -9.43
N LEU A 339 36.65 -23.81 -8.47
CA LEU A 339 36.83 -22.57 -7.72
C LEU A 339 37.40 -21.45 -8.60
N ASP A 340 38.35 -21.74 -9.49
CA ASP A 340 38.88 -20.79 -10.47
C ASP A 340 37.77 -20.28 -11.40
N LEU A 341 36.89 -21.16 -11.89
CA LEU A 341 35.72 -20.79 -12.70
C LEU A 341 34.75 -19.87 -11.93
N LEU A 342 34.47 -20.16 -10.66
CA LEU A 342 33.63 -19.31 -9.81
C LEU A 342 34.27 -17.95 -9.49
N GLN A 343 35.60 -17.91 -9.40
CA GLN A 343 36.34 -16.68 -9.15
C GLN A 343 36.38 -15.79 -10.39
N ASP A 344 36.66 -16.35 -11.57
CA ASP A 344 36.56 -15.64 -12.85
C ASP A 344 35.14 -15.09 -13.09
N GLN A 345 34.11 -15.80 -12.63
CA GLN A 345 32.71 -15.37 -12.66
C GLN A 345 32.42 -14.15 -11.80
N ASN A 346 32.78 -14.23 -10.52
CA ASN A 346 32.60 -13.11 -9.61
C ASN A 346 33.41 -11.90 -10.11
N ASP A 347 34.63 -12.12 -10.59
CA ASP A 347 35.47 -11.06 -11.13
C ASP A 347 34.88 -10.43 -12.41
N ALA A 348 34.27 -11.20 -13.31
CA ALA A 348 33.61 -10.68 -14.52
C ALA A 348 32.29 -9.95 -14.22
N LYS A 349 31.48 -10.49 -13.31
CA LYS A 349 30.23 -9.88 -12.85
C LYS A 349 30.51 -8.56 -12.13
N ALA A 350 31.47 -8.59 -11.22
CA ALA A 350 31.88 -7.43 -10.46
C ALA A 350 32.58 -6.40 -11.38
N ALA A 351 33.39 -6.79 -12.36
CA ALA A 351 33.99 -5.85 -13.33
C ALA A 351 33.01 -5.15 -14.29
N SER A 352 31.74 -5.56 -14.34
CA SER A 352 30.73 -5.02 -15.26
C SER A 352 29.68 -4.14 -14.59
N TYR A 353 29.49 -4.18 -13.27
CA TYR A 353 28.50 -3.34 -12.58
C TYR A 353 29.06 -1.93 -12.35
N VAL A 354 28.28 -0.88 -12.66
CA VAL A 354 28.72 0.52 -12.55
C VAL A 354 28.05 1.17 -11.34
N TYR A 355 26.73 1.20 -11.33
CA TYR A 355 25.94 1.72 -10.21
C TYR A 355 24.51 1.18 -10.26
N SER A 356 23.82 1.22 -9.12
CA SER A 356 22.39 0.99 -9.05
C SER A 356 21.67 2.16 -8.43
N VAL A 357 20.40 2.30 -8.78
CA VAL A 357 19.51 3.30 -8.22
C VAL A 357 18.24 2.60 -7.77
N THR A 358 17.78 2.93 -6.57
CA THR A 358 16.48 2.50 -6.03
C THR A 358 15.71 3.72 -5.59
N LEU A 359 14.49 3.87 -6.11
CA LEU A 359 13.45 4.75 -5.59
C LEU A 359 12.34 3.87 -5.03
N ALA A 360 11.98 4.06 -3.77
CA ALA A 360 10.91 3.31 -3.15
C ALA A 360 10.12 4.17 -2.17
N ILE A 361 8.82 3.93 -2.08
CA ILE A 361 7.97 4.47 -1.04
C ILE A 361 8.46 3.95 0.32
N ASP A 362 8.57 4.85 1.30
CA ASP A 362 8.80 4.49 2.70
C ASP A 362 7.45 4.40 3.42
N ASP A 363 6.93 3.18 3.58
CA ASP A 363 5.67 2.93 4.28
C ASP A 363 5.85 2.79 5.81
N THR A 364 7.10 2.73 6.29
CA THR A 364 7.44 2.58 7.72
C THR A 364 6.77 3.63 8.64
N PRO A 365 6.68 4.91 8.24
CA PRO A 365 6.03 5.94 9.07
C PRO A 365 4.50 5.81 9.15
N PHE A 366 3.87 4.96 8.33
CA PHE A 366 2.42 4.85 8.19
C PHE A 366 1.90 3.63 8.99
N GLU A 367 1.14 3.87 10.06
CA GLU A 367 0.64 2.78 10.93
C GLU A 367 -0.23 1.75 10.19
N ASN A 368 -0.95 2.20 9.16
CA ASN A 368 -1.79 1.36 8.29
C ASN A 368 -1.12 1.04 6.94
N GLY A 369 0.19 1.31 6.78
CA GLY A 369 0.90 1.11 5.51
C GLY A 369 0.16 1.73 4.32
N TYR A 370 0.02 0.95 3.25
CA TYR A 370 -0.68 1.37 2.03
C TYR A 370 -2.18 1.63 2.21
N ASP A 371 -2.83 1.18 3.30
CA ASP A 371 -4.24 1.50 3.61
C ASP A 371 -4.42 2.92 4.19
N SER A 372 -3.33 3.63 4.48
CA SER A 372 -3.36 5.03 4.91
C SER A 372 -3.94 5.94 3.83
N ILE A 373 -4.54 7.07 4.23
CA ILE A 373 -5.16 8.03 3.31
C ILE A 373 -4.11 8.56 2.31
N THR A 374 -2.87 8.74 2.76
CA THR A 374 -1.78 9.25 1.93
C THR A 374 -1.30 8.25 0.88
N LEU A 375 -1.19 6.95 1.23
CA LEU A 375 -0.62 5.94 0.35
C LEU A 375 -1.65 5.19 -0.51
N ARG A 376 -2.93 5.21 -0.15
CA ARG A 376 -3.96 4.39 -0.82
C ARG A 376 -4.11 4.68 -2.31
N ASP A 377 -3.89 5.93 -2.71
CA ASP A 377 -4.01 6.35 -4.12
C ASP A 377 -2.75 6.03 -4.96
N LEU A 378 -1.74 5.39 -4.37
CA LEU A 378 -0.56 4.82 -5.05
C LEU A 378 -0.74 3.34 -5.40
N LYS A 379 -1.80 2.70 -4.91
CA LYS A 379 -2.13 1.31 -5.27
C LYS A 379 -2.71 1.28 -6.68
N SER A 380 -2.34 0.27 -7.44
CA SER A 380 -2.93 -0.06 -8.73
C SER A 380 -4.22 -0.84 -8.50
N ASP A 381 -5.28 -0.48 -9.23
CA ASP A 381 -6.51 -1.26 -9.24
C ASP A 381 -6.39 -2.47 -10.20
N GLU A 382 -7.42 -3.32 -10.20
CA GLU A 382 -7.41 -4.54 -11.00
C GLU A 382 -7.28 -4.28 -12.51
N ASP A 383 -7.87 -3.18 -12.99
CA ASP A 383 -7.87 -2.86 -14.41
C ASP A 383 -6.52 -2.29 -14.84
N GLU A 384 -5.88 -1.47 -14.01
CA GLU A 384 -4.50 -1.02 -14.22
C GLU A 384 -3.51 -2.21 -14.29
N ILE A 385 -3.65 -3.20 -13.40
CA ILE A 385 -2.80 -4.40 -13.44
C ILE A 385 -3.06 -5.26 -14.69
N LYS A 386 -4.32 -5.38 -15.14
CA LYS A 386 -4.61 -6.06 -16.43
C LYS A 386 -3.98 -5.32 -17.59
N GLU A 387 -4.01 -3.99 -17.58
CA GLU A 387 -3.37 -3.17 -18.61
C GLU A 387 -1.85 -3.43 -18.62
N LEU A 388 -1.19 -3.41 -17.47
CA LEU A 388 0.25 -3.72 -17.36
C LEU A 388 0.64 -5.11 -17.91
N TYR A 389 -0.21 -6.13 -17.73
CA TYR A 389 -0.01 -7.48 -18.29
C TYR A 389 -0.49 -7.67 -19.73
N SER A 390 -1.15 -6.67 -20.31
CA SER A 390 -1.59 -6.71 -21.71
C SER A 390 -0.45 -6.41 -22.69
N PHE A 391 0.65 -5.82 -22.22
CA PHE A 391 1.85 -5.61 -23.01
C PHE A 391 2.54 -6.95 -23.29
N ILE A 392 2.84 -7.23 -24.56
CA ILE A 392 3.49 -8.47 -24.99
C ILE A 392 4.96 -8.14 -25.35
N PRO A 393 5.94 -8.39 -24.46
CA PRO A 393 7.29 -7.83 -24.61
C PRO A 393 7.99 -8.21 -25.92
N TYR A 394 7.86 -9.46 -26.36
CA TYR A 394 8.55 -9.96 -27.54
C TYR A 394 8.00 -9.43 -28.88
N GLU A 395 6.85 -8.75 -28.88
CA GLU A 395 6.30 -8.08 -30.07
C GLU A 395 6.82 -6.64 -30.22
N HIS A 396 7.53 -6.14 -29.21
CA HIS A 396 7.95 -4.75 -29.10
C HIS A 396 9.47 -4.63 -28.90
N THR A 397 9.98 -3.43 -29.12
CA THR A 397 11.35 -3.09 -28.75
C THR A 397 11.44 -2.79 -27.25
N THR A 398 12.62 -3.01 -26.65
CA THR A 398 12.87 -2.66 -25.25
C THR A 398 12.62 -1.18 -24.94
N GLN A 399 12.79 -0.29 -25.93
CA GLN A 399 12.50 1.14 -25.75
C GLN A 399 10.99 1.39 -25.62
N GLU A 400 10.18 0.73 -26.44
CA GLU A 400 8.70 0.80 -26.35
C GLU A 400 8.21 0.21 -25.02
N GLU A 401 8.82 -0.88 -24.56
CA GLU A 401 8.50 -1.50 -23.26
C GLU A 401 8.78 -0.54 -22.09
N ILE A 402 9.95 0.11 -22.09
CA ILE A 402 10.30 1.11 -21.07
C ILE A 402 9.33 2.30 -21.11
N GLU A 403 9.04 2.82 -22.30
CA GLU A 403 8.09 3.92 -22.49
C GLU A 403 6.67 3.56 -22.07
N TYR A 404 6.28 2.29 -22.23
CA TYR A 404 4.99 1.78 -21.78
C TYR A 404 4.89 1.76 -20.25
N TYR A 405 5.82 1.09 -19.57
CA TYR A 405 5.77 0.98 -18.11
C TYR A 405 6.01 2.32 -17.39
N THR A 406 6.76 3.24 -17.99
CA THR A 406 7.00 4.59 -17.42
C THR A 406 5.72 5.46 -17.39
N GLN A 407 4.67 5.10 -18.14
CA GLN A 407 3.39 5.82 -18.09
C GLN A 407 2.63 5.62 -16.77
N TYR A 408 2.96 4.54 -16.05
CA TYR A 408 2.38 4.20 -14.76
C TYR A 408 3.32 4.62 -13.64
N THR A 409 2.76 4.87 -12.45
CA THR A 409 3.55 5.26 -11.27
C THR A 409 3.80 4.03 -10.40
N PRO A 410 5.02 3.47 -10.39
CA PRO A 410 5.32 2.32 -9.54
C PRO A 410 5.40 2.75 -8.07
N VAL A 411 5.34 1.78 -7.14
CA VAL A 411 5.70 1.99 -5.73
C VAL A 411 7.20 1.85 -5.50
N THR A 412 7.86 1.06 -6.35
CA THR A 412 9.33 0.92 -6.39
C THR A 412 9.81 0.97 -7.84
N TYR A 413 10.80 1.82 -8.09
CA TYR A 413 11.54 1.87 -9.34
C TYR A 413 13.01 1.62 -9.07
N LYS A 414 13.58 0.60 -9.71
CA LYS A 414 15.00 0.26 -9.56
C LYS A 414 15.64 0.14 -10.92
N PHE A 415 16.88 0.56 -11.05
CA PHE A 415 17.68 0.15 -12.19
C PHE A 415 19.14 -0.09 -11.82
N ILE A 416 19.77 -0.97 -12.58
CA ILE A 416 21.16 -1.38 -12.45
C ILE A 416 21.85 -1.06 -13.77
N LYS A 417 22.89 -0.23 -13.73
CA LYS A 417 23.74 0.07 -14.88
C LYS A 417 24.97 -0.80 -14.89
N TYR A 418 25.24 -1.37 -16.05
CA TYR A 418 26.46 -2.10 -16.33
C TYR A 418 27.31 -1.34 -17.36
N LYS A 419 28.61 -1.63 -17.33
CA LYS A 419 29.65 -1.11 -18.20
C LYS A 419 29.35 -1.52 -19.64
N GLN A 420 29.75 -0.68 -20.58
CA GLN A 420 29.63 -1.00 -22.02
C GLN A 420 30.32 -2.34 -22.31
N GLY A 421 29.61 -3.20 -23.05
CA GLY A 421 29.94 -4.61 -23.23
C GLY A 421 28.68 -5.46 -23.38
N LEU A 422 28.69 -6.67 -22.85
CA LEU A 422 27.62 -7.64 -22.96
C LEU A 422 26.48 -7.52 -21.94
N ALA A 423 26.69 -6.71 -20.91
CA ALA A 423 25.81 -6.69 -19.76
C ALA A 423 24.52 -5.92 -20.07
N THR A 424 23.39 -6.54 -19.76
CA THR A 424 22.08 -5.92 -19.88
C THR A 424 21.81 -5.08 -18.65
N SER A 425 21.61 -3.78 -18.84
CA SER A 425 21.09 -2.93 -17.75
C SER A 425 19.71 -3.43 -17.38
N ARG A 426 19.42 -3.56 -16.09
CA ARG A 426 18.11 -4.03 -15.62
C ARG A 426 17.32 -2.87 -15.10
N ILE A 427 16.03 -2.83 -15.44
CA ILE A 427 15.08 -1.86 -14.94
C ILE A 427 13.93 -2.64 -14.34
N THR A 428 13.57 -2.38 -13.09
CA THR A 428 12.52 -3.06 -12.37
C THR A 428 11.46 -2.06 -11.94
N TYR A 429 10.22 -2.31 -12.34
CA TYR A 429 9.04 -1.61 -11.85
C TYR A 429 8.29 -2.54 -10.89
N GLN A 430 7.88 -2.03 -9.75
CA GLN A 430 7.00 -2.73 -8.83
C GLN A 430 5.71 -1.95 -8.66
N TYR A 431 4.58 -2.63 -8.88
CA TYR A 431 3.24 -2.10 -8.69
C TYR A 431 2.54 -2.88 -7.59
N LEU A 432 1.90 -2.18 -6.67
CA LEU A 432 1.13 -2.80 -5.60
C LEU A 432 -0.33 -2.86 -6.02
N GLU A 433 -0.84 -4.07 -6.24
CA GLU A 433 -2.27 -4.29 -6.45
C GLU A 433 -2.99 -4.34 -5.10
N ASP A 434 -4.16 -3.72 -5.04
CA ASP A 434 -5.12 -3.95 -3.96
C ASP A 434 -6.53 -4.05 -4.53
N SER A 435 -6.93 -5.29 -4.82
CA SER A 435 -8.20 -5.63 -5.44
C SER A 435 -9.02 -6.53 -4.51
N GLY A 436 -9.53 -5.94 -3.42
CA GLY A 436 -10.45 -6.60 -2.49
C GLY A 436 -9.73 -7.56 -1.54
N ALA A 437 -9.88 -8.87 -1.74
CA ALA A 437 -9.19 -9.88 -0.93
C ALA A 437 -7.71 -10.09 -1.31
N PHE A 438 -7.26 -9.50 -2.42
CA PHE A 438 -5.90 -9.63 -2.93
C PHE A 438 -5.12 -8.35 -2.73
N SER A 439 -4.02 -8.44 -1.97
CA SER A 439 -2.96 -7.44 -1.96
C SER A 439 -1.67 -8.15 -2.36
N ASP A 440 -1.09 -7.74 -3.48
CA ASP A 440 0.06 -8.42 -4.07
C ASP A 440 0.96 -7.44 -4.83
N MET A 441 2.25 -7.76 -4.88
CA MET A 441 3.25 -6.96 -5.58
C MET A 441 3.55 -7.58 -6.95
N HIS A 442 3.48 -6.75 -7.98
CA HIS A 442 3.71 -7.12 -9.37
C HIS A 442 5.05 -6.57 -9.84
N TYR A 443 5.90 -7.44 -10.36
CA TYR A 443 7.27 -7.12 -10.76
C TYR A 443 7.38 -7.19 -12.28
N PHE A 444 7.89 -6.12 -12.87
CA PHE A 444 8.20 -6.05 -14.29
C PHE A 444 9.67 -5.72 -14.44
N GLU A 445 10.47 -6.70 -14.87
CA GLU A 445 11.91 -6.56 -15.07
C GLU A 445 12.23 -6.50 -16.56
N ILE A 446 12.83 -5.39 -16.98
CA ILE A 446 13.22 -5.10 -18.35
C ILE A 446 14.74 -5.15 -18.46
N SER A 447 15.22 -5.90 -19.44
CA SER A 447 16.65 -5.96 -19.79
C SER A 447 16.96 -5.03 -20.96
N ARG A 448 17.64 -3.91 -20.67
CA ARG A 448 18.16 -2.98 -21.69
C ARG A 448 19.53 -3.43 -22.17
N GLU A 449 19.56 -3.79 -23.44
CA GLU A 449 20.75 -4.27 -24.13
C GLU A 449 21.67 -3.11 -24.53
N SER A 450 22.96 -3.37 -24.53
CA SER A 450 23.95 -2.42 -25.05
C SER A 450 23.89 -2.37 -26.58
N GLN A 451 24.37 -1.28 -27.19
CA GLN A 451 24.48 -1.22 -28.65
C GLN A 451 25.38 -2.33 -29.21
N GLU A 452 26.44 -2.70 -28.49
CA GLU A 452 27.33 -3.81 -28.88
C GLU A 452 26.59 -5.16 -28.92
N LEU A 453 25.68 -5.42 -27.96
CA LEU A 453 24.85 -6.63 -27.96
C LEU A 453 23.79 -6.59 -29.08
N LEU A 454 23.21 -5.42 -29.37
CA LEU A 454 22.26 -5.26 -30.48
C LEU A 454 22.93 -5.52 -31.84
N ASP A 455 24.11 -4.94 -32.06
CA ASP A 455 24.92 -5.15 -33.27
C ASP A 455 25.30 -6.64 -33.42
N PHE A 456 25.61 -7.31 -32.29
CA PHE A 456 25.85 -8.75 -32.28
C PHE A 456 24.61 -9.56 -32.66
N LYS A 457 23.43 -9.25 -32.11
CA LYS A 457 22.17 -9.94 -32.43
C LYS A 457 21.74 -9.77 -33.88
N GLU A 458 22.05 -8.62 -34.49
CA GLU A 458 21.86 -8.42 -35.93
C GLU A 458 22.75 -9.40 -36.73
N LYS A 459 24.04 -9.50 -36.37
CA LYS A 459 24.97 -10.44 -37.00
C LYS A 459 24.59 -11.90 -36.75
N GLU A 460 24.11 -12.23 -35.56
CA GLU A 460 23.56 -13.53 -35.20
C GLU A 460 22.38 -13.91 -36.13
N SER A 461 21.46 -12.98 -36.35
CA SER A 461 20.28 -13.20 -37.20
C SER A 461 20.69 -13.45 -38.65
N GLU A 462 21.65 -12.68 -39.17
CA GLU A 462 22.24 -12.90 -40.51
C GLU A 462 22.87 -14.29 -40.62
N ILE A 463 23.70 -14.68 -39.64
CA ILE A 463 24.36 -15.99 -39.60
C ILE A 463 23.33 -17.12 -39.53
N THR A 464 22.29 -16.97 -38.71
CA THR A 464 21.22 -17.95 -38.57
C THR A 464 20.51 -18.18 -39.90
N GLU A 465 20.16 -17.12 -40.63
CA GLU A 465 19.50 -17.22 -41.94
C GLU A 465 20.38 -17.96 -42.97
N ILE A 466 21.69 -17.67 -42.96
CA ILE A 466 22.68 -18.37 -43.79
C ILE A 466 22.73 -19.87 -43.45
N LEU A 467 22.79 -20.20 -42.16
CA LEU A 467 22.89 -21.59 -41.70
C LEU A 467 21.63 -22.40 -42.04
N LYS A 468 20.45 -21.79 -41.96
CA LYS A 468 19.15 -22.41 -42.34
C LYS A 468 19.04 -22.69 -43.84
N THR A 469 19.55 -21.80 -44.68
CA THR A 469 19.32 -21.86 -46.13
C THR A 469 20.32 -22.74 -46.88
N ALA A 470 21.54 -22.91 -46.36
CA ALA A 470 22.65 -23.42 -47.14
C ALA A 470 23.03 -24.91 -46.89
N ASN A 471 22.40 -25.62 -45.94
CA ASN A 471 22.68 -27.03 -45.59
C ASN A 471 24.19 -27.40 -45.62
N LEU A 472 24.98 -26.62 -44.88
CA LEU A 472 26.46 -26.59 -44.96
C LEU A 472 27.13 -27.51 -43.95
N ASP A 473 27.61 -28.69 -44.32
CA ASP A 473 28.32 -29.58 -43.37
C ASP A 473 29.84 -29.34 -43.34
N ASN A 474 30.33 -28.42 -44.17
CA ASN A 474 31.75 -28.10 -44.31
C ASN A 474 32.12 -26.84 -43.53
N SER A 475 32.98 -27.00 -42.53
CA SER A 475 33.44 -25.91 -41.66
C SER A 475 34.17 -24.78 -42.40
N ALA A 476 34.88 -25.07 -43.50
CA ALA A 476 35.50 -24.02 -44.31
C ALA A 476 34.46 -23.19 -45.10
N GLU A 477 33.33 -23.80 -45.46
CA GLU A 477 32.26 -23.15 -46.21
C GLU A 477 31.36 -22.32 -45.30
N ILE A 478 31.05 -22.82 -44.09
CA ILE A 478 30.39 -22.06 -43.03
C ILE A 478 31.17 -20.78 -42.72
N ALA A 479 32.48 -20.89 -42.44
CA ALA A 479 33.34 -19.75 -42.14
C ALA A 479 33.32 -18.70 -43.28
N ARG A 480 33.38 -19.15 -44.53
CA ARG A 480 33.35 -18.26 -45.70
C ARG A 480 32.02 -17.52 -45.85
N LEU A 481 30.90 -18.23 -45.71
CA LEU A 481 29.56 -17.66 -45.93
C LEU A 481 29.11 -16.77 -44.78
N THR A 482 29.52 -17.08 -43.55
CA THR A 482 29.20 -16.28 -42.34
C THR A 482 30.20 -15.15 -42.09
N GLU A 483 31.22 -15.02 -42.94
CA GLU A 483 32.33 -14.05 -42.78
C GLU A 483 33.07 -14.19 -41.45
N THR A 484 33.22 -15.42 -40.96
CA THR A 484 33.86 -15.74 -39.67
C THR A 484 35.16 -16.52 -39.84
N THR A 485 35.89 -16.68 -38.74
CA THR A 485 37.10 -17.51 -38.71
C THR A 485 36.85 -18.78 -37.94
N ALA A 486 37.02 -19.94 -38.57
CA ALA A 486 36.95 -21.23 -37.88
C ALA A 486 38.11 -21.36 -36.88
N VAL A 487 37.77 -21.56 -35.61
CA VAL A 487 38.68 -21.80 -34.49
C VAL A 487 38.52 -23.24 -34.04
N LYS A 488 39.60 -24.01 -34.10
CA LYS A 488 39.61 -25.40 -33.63
C LYS A 488 39.54 -25.41 -32.11
N SER A 489 38.83 -26.39 -31.53
CA SER A 489 38.65 -26.54 -30.08
C SER A 489 39.95 -26.32 -29.29
N ILE A 490 39.87 -25.48 -28.26
CA ILE A 490 41.00 -25.15 -27.37
C ILE A 490 41.33 -26.30 -26.40
N TYR A 491 40.44 -27.29 -26.25
CA TYR A 491 40.66 -28.43 -25.36
C TYR A 491 41.48 -29.51 -26.03
N THR A 492 42.33 -30.19 -25.27
CA THR A 492 42.85 -31.50 -25.70
C THR A 492 41.73 -32.55 -25.62
N PRO A 493 41.81 -33.65 -26.37
CA PRO A 493 40.83 -34.74 -26.29
C PRO A 493 40.62 -35.24 -24.84
N GLU A 494 41.71 -35.33 -24.06
CA GLU A 494 41.66 -35.75 -22.66
C GLU A 494 40.99 -34.70 -21.77
N GLY A 495 41.28 -33.41 -22.00
CA GLY A 495 40.68 -32.29 -21.25
C GLY A 495 39.18 -32.16 -21.53
N TYR A 496 38.77 -32.34 -22.78
CA TYR A 496 37.36 -32.34 -23.18
C TYR A 496 36.59 -33.52 -22.54
N ALA A 497 37.16 -34.73 -22.57
CA ALA A 497 36.55 -35.89 -21.95
C ALA A 497 36.41 -35.74 -20.42
N ALA A 498 37.37 -35.07 -19.76
CA ALA A 498 37.30 -34.74 -18.34
C ALA A 498 36.13 -33.78 -18.03
N ARG A 499 35.90 -32.76 -18.87
CA ARG A 499 34.77 -31.82 -18.74
C ARG A 499 33.40 -32.51 -18.94
N ILE A 500 33.25 -33.35 -19.95
CA ILE A 500 32.04 -34.17 -20.13
C ILE A 500 31.76 -35.04 -18.90
N ASN A 501 32.80 -35.63 -18.30
CA ASN A 501 32.62 -36.39 -17.05
C ASN A 501 32.09 -35.52 -15.91
N LEU A 502 32.57 -34.28 -15.79
CA LEU A 502 32.13 -33.32 -14.77
C LEU A 502 30.67 -32.92 -14.98
N ILE A 503 30.31 -32.49 -16.20
CA ILE A 503 28.94 -32.11 -16.57
C ILE A 503 27.98 -33.26 -16.30
N CYS A 504 28.27 -34.47 -16.80
CA CYS A 504 27.40 -35.62 -16.57
C CYS A 504 27.32 -36.03 -15.09
N ASN A 505 28.38 -35.85 -14.29
CA ASN A 505 28.29 -36.17 -12.87
C ASN A 505 27.45 -35.16 -12.09
N TRP A 506 27.39 -33.92 -12.58
CA TRP A 506 26.59 -32.83 -12.00
C TRP A 506 25.11 -32.94 -12.41
N ILE A 507 24.84 -33.15 -13.69
CA ILE A 507 23.49 -33.36 -14.21
C ILE A 507 23.08 -34.81 -13.88
N ASN A 508 22.13 -34.98 -12.95
CA ASN A 508 21.54 -36.24 -12.48
C ASN A 508 21.79 -37.46 -13.38
N LYS A 509 22.20 -38.60 -12.81
CA LYS A 509 22.50 -39.86 -13.52
C LYS A 509 21.38 -40.40 -14.41
N ASN A 510 20.15 -39.96 -14.21
CA ASN A 510 19.00 -40.32 -15.04
C ASN A 510 18.81 -39.40 -16.27
N SER A 511 19.68 -38.41 -16.47
CA SER A 511 19.62 -37.49 -17.61
C SER A 511 20.06 -38.14 -18.92
N LEU A 512 19.52 -37.64 -20.03
CA LEU A 512 19.96 -38.02 -21.38
C LEU A 512 21.45 -37.73 -21.60
N ALA A 513 21.97 -36.64 -21.02
CA ALA A 513 23.39 -36.30 -21.06
C ALA A 513 24.26 -37.39 -20.40
N TYR A 514 23.84 -37.93 -19.25
CA TYR A 514 24.55 -39.04 -18.60
C TYR A 514 24.46 -40.33 -19.42
N TYR A 515 23.30 -40.62 -20.02
CA TYR A 515 23.09 -41.79 -20.88
C TYR A 515 23.97 -41.77 -22.13
N TYR A 516 24.17 -40.60 -22.74
CA TYR A 516 25.00 -40.43 -23.95
C TYR A 516 26.46 -39.99 -23.67
N LYS A 517 26.90 -40.04 -22.42
CA LYS A 517 28.20 -39.54 -21.93
C LYS A 517 29.40 -39.99 -22.76
N ASP A 518 29.48 -41.26 -23.16
CA ASP A 518 30.63 -41.74 -23.93
C ASP A 518 30.62 -41.25 -25.38
N LYS A 519 29.44 -41.11 -26.00
CA LYS A 519 29.31 -40.47 -27.32
C LYS A 519 29.68 -38.99 -27.27
N LEU A 520 29.29 -38.29 -26.20
CA LEU A 520 29.62 -36.89 -26.01
C LEU A 520 31.13 -36.66 -25.90
N LYS A 521 31.91 -37.59 -25.33
CA LYS A 521 33.39 -37.53 -25.28
C LYS A 521 34.04 -37.67 -26.65
N ASP A 522 33.46 -38.49 -27.52
CA ASP A 522 33.99 -38.75 -28.86
C ASP A 522 33.73 -37.58 -29.83
N ALA A 523 32.78 -36.68 -29.50
CA ALA A 523 32.43 -35.50 -30.30
C ALA A 523 33.50 -34.38 -30.31
N HIS A 524 34.62 -34.53 -29.57
CA HIS A 524 35.70 -33.52 -29.49
C HIS A 524 36.20 -33.04 -30.86
N GLY A 525 36.32 -33.96 -31.82
CA GLY A 525 36.84 -33.67 -33.16
C GLY A 525 35.85 -32.98 -34.10
N GLU A 526 34.57 -32.95 -33.74
CA GLU A 526 33.47 -32.45 -34.58
C GLU A 526 33.04 -31.03 -34.19
N LEU A 527 33.45 -30.56 -33.00
CA LEU A 527 33.19 -29.21 -32.50
C LEU A 527 34.11 -28.18 -33.17
N THR A 528 33.54 -27.37 -34.05
CA THR A 528 34.20 -26.18 -34.61
C THR A 528 33.46 -24.93 -34.15
N SER A 529 34.18 -24.02 -33.51
CA SER A 529 33.67 -22.69 -33.17
C SER A 529 34.09 -21.71 -34.26
N TYR A 530 33.30 -20.68 -34.48
CA TYR A 530 33.46 -19.70 -35.54
C TYR A 530 33.50 -18.31 -34.92
N LYS A 531 34.65 -17.66 -34.98
CA LYS A 531 34.88 -16.35 -34.37
C LYS A 531 34.27 -15.24 -35.23
N ILE A 532 33.39 -14.45 -34.64
CA ILE A 532 32.67 -13.34 -35.27
C ILE A 532 33.50 -12.04 -35.13
N SER A 533 33.72 -11.58 -33.90
CA SER A 533 34.51 -10.37 -33.56
C SER A 533 34.85 -10.34 -32.07
N GLY A 534 35.98 -9.75 -31.67
CA GLY A 534 36.35 -9.66 -30.25
C GLY A 534 36.39 -11.04 -29.57
N ASP A 535 35.55 -11.25 -28.57
CA ASP A 535 35.37 -12.51 -27.85
C ASP A 535 34.13 -13.31 -28.32
N TRP A 536 33.39 -12.78 -29.28
CA TRP A 536 32.16 -13.36 -29.81
C TRP A 536 32.42 -14.48 -30.81
N GLN A 537 31.71 -15.58 -30.64
CA GLN A 537 31.79 -16.75 -31.51
C GLN A 537 30.46 -17.51 -31.55
N PHE A 538 30.35 -18.47 -32.46
CA PHE A 538 29.26 -19.45 -32.42
C PHE A 538 29.78 -20.84 -32.72
N THR A 539 29.07 -21.86 -32.27
CA THR A 539 29.35 -23.27 -32.54
C THR A 539 28.13 -23.89 -33.20
N VAL A 540 28.33 -24.62 -34.29
CA VAL A 540 27.24 -25.34 -34.98
C VAL A 540 27.29 -26.80 -34.56
N LEU A 541 26.14 -27.33 -34.13
CA LEU A 541 25.96 -28.72 -33.73
C LEU A 541 24.89 -29.35 -34.62
N ARG A 542 25.30 -30.35 -35.42
CA ARG A 542 24.40 -31.11 -36.30
C ARG A 542 24.46 -32.58 -35.98
N TYR A 543 23.37 -33.13 -35.46
CA TYR A 543 23.31 -34.55 -35.09
C TYR A 543 21.88 -35.10 -35.15
N SER A 544 21.64 -36.10 -36.02
CA SER A 544 20.39 -36.84 -36.29
C SER A 544 19.07 -36.04 -36.31
N ASP A 545 18.66 -35.52 -35.16
CA ASP A 545 17.38 -34.87 -34.88
C ASP A 545 17.54 -33.40 -34.39
N PHE A 546 18.78 -32.94 -34.19
CA PHE A 546 19.13 -31.60 -33.73
C PHE A 546 20.04 -30.90 -34.77
N ASP A 547 19.63 -29.73 -35.21
CA ASP A 547 20.45 -28.82 -36.04
C ASP A 547 20.40 -27.44 -35.37
N ILE A 548 21.38 -27.17 -34.52
CA ILE A 548 21.39 -26.01 -33.63
C ILE A 548 22.65 -25.18 -33.83
N ALA A 549 22.48 -23.86 -33.79
CA ALA A 549 23.57 -22.90 -33.67
C ALA A 549 23.57 -22.35 -32.25
N ILE A 550 24.72 -22.39 -31.59
CA ILE A 550 24.91 -21.84 -30.26
C ILE A 550 25.82 -20.62 -30.38
N PHE A 551 25.29 -19.45 -30.07
CA PHE A 551 26.02 -18.18 -30.07
C PHE A 551 26.51 -17.87 -28.67
N GLU A 552 27.77 -17.44 -28.52
CA GLU A 552 28.41 -17.24 -27.23
C GLU A 552 29.49 -16.15 -27.24
N ASN A 553 29.88 -15.68 -26.04
CA ASN A 553 30.95 -14.70 -25.87
C ASN A 553 31.97 -15.13 -24.81
N GLY A 554 33.26 -15.18 -25.20
CA GLY A 554 34.41 -15.28 -24.30
C GLY A 554 34.66 -16.64 -23.66
N VAL A 555 33.65 -17.50 -23.53
CA VAL A 555 33.75 -18.82 -22.91
C VAL A 555 33.15 -19.87 -23.86
N PRO A 556 33.89 -20.94 -24.23
CA PRO A 556 33.32 -22.00 -25.05
C PRO A 556 32.20 -22.74 -24.33
N ILE A 557 31.18 -23.16 -25.08
CA ILE A 557 29.94 -23.77 -24.57
C ILE A 557 30.14 -24.91 -23.56
N MET A 558 31.26 -25.65 -23.67
CA MET A 558 31.61 -26.75 -22.79
C MET A 558 31.93 -26.32 -21.36
N ASP A 559 32.26 -25.05 -21.18
CA ASP A 559 32.55 -24.45 -19.87
C ASP A 559 31.30 -23.77 -19.28
N THR A 560 30.31 -23.43 -20.13
CA THR A 560 28.98 -22.95 -19.74
C THR A 560 28.14 -23.96 -18.97
N PHE A 561 28.24 -25.25 -19.33
CA PHE A 561 27.44 -26.31 -18.68
C PHE A 561 27.95 -26.72 -17.30
N ALA A 562 29.16 -26.29 -16.91
CA ALA A 562 29.77 -26.65 -15.63
C ALA A 562 29.38 -25.68 -14.50
N VAL A 563 29.01 -24.44 -14.82
CA VAL A 563 28.57 -23.40 -13.88
C VAL A 563 27.68 -22.40 -14.63
N PRO A 564 26.47 -22.04 -14.14
CA PRO A 564 25.66 -21.01 -14.77
C PRO A 564 26.42 -19.68 -14.77
N LEU A 565 26.76 -19.22 -15.97
CA LEU A 565 27.49 -17.99 -16.26
C LEU A 565 26.49 -16.90 -16.68
N ASP A 566 26.72 -15.62 -16.30
CA ASP A 566 26.07 -14.45 -16.93
C ASP A 566 26.68 -14.19 -18.33
N ILE A 567 26.86 -15.25 -19.13
CA ILE A 567 27.32 -15.17 -20.51
C ILE A 567 26.11 -15.16 -21.43
N TYR A 568 26.21 -14.37 -22.48
CA TYR A 568 25.25 -14.46 -23.56
C TYR A 568 25.42 -15.83 -24.21
N VAL A 569 24.46 -16.73 -24.01
CA VAL A 569 24.36 -18.00 -24.74
C VAL A 569 22.95 -18.10 -25.29
N LYS A 570 22.86 -18.20 -26.61
CA LYS A 570 21.59 -18.39 -27.29
C LYS A 570 21.67 -19.62 -28.19
N GLU A 571 20.76 -20.56 -27.93
CA GLU A 571 20.51 -21.70 -28.80
C GLU A 571 19.48 -21.32 -29.84
N THR A 572 19.78 -21.60 -31.10
CA THR A 572 18.86 -21.36 -32.22
C THR A 572 18.65 -22.64 -33.01
N ASP A 573 17.41 -23.14 -33.04
CA ASP A 573 17.02 -24.26 -33.90
C ASP A 573 16.97 -23.81 -35.37
N LEU A 574 17.78 -24.46 -36.19
CA LEU A 574 17.90 -24.22 -37.62
C LEU A 574 16.78 -24.90 -38.42
N ASN A 575 15.99 -25.81 -37.81
CA ASN A 575 14.85 -26.46 -38.45
C ASN A 575 13.58 -25.59 -38.47
N GLY A 576 13.63 -24.39 -37.90
CA GLY A 576 12.53 -23.42 -37.95
C GLY A 576 11.38 -23.68 -36.98
N LYS A 577 11.52 -24.63 -36.03
CA LYS A 577 10.64 -24.68 -34.87
C LYS A 577 11.16 -23.65 -33.86
N ARG A 578 10.32 -22.69 -33.48
CA ARG A 578 10.62 -21.91 -32.26
C ARG A 578 10.47 -22.87 -31.09
N PRO A 579 11.48 -23.06 -30.23
CA PRO A 579 11.32 -23.89 -29.06
C PRO A 579 10.26 -23.23 -28.14
N PHE A 580 9.19 -23.96 -27.86
CA PHE A 580 8.35 -23.67 -26.70
C PHE A 580 9.08 -24.21 -25.48
N GLU A 581 9.05 -23.48 -24.37
CA GLU A 581 9.70 -23.93 -23.14
C GLU A 581 8.63 -24.44 -22.17
N ILE A 582 8.71 -25.74 -21.87
CA ILE A 582 7.93 -26.35 -20.78
C ILE A 582 8.60 -25.95 -19.47
N TYR A 583 7.92 -25.11 -18.70
CA TYR A 583 8.33 -24.71 -17.37
C TYR A 583 7.65 -25.62 -16.35
N THR A 584 8.46 -26.33 -15.56
CA THR A 584 8.01 -27.08 -14.39
C THR A 584 8.73 -26.56 -13.17
N ASP A 585 7.98 -26.13 -12.16
CA ASP A 585 8.54 -25.65 -10.89
C ASP A 585 8.26 -26.58 -9.71
N ASN A 586 8.87 -26.26 -8.58
CA ASN A 586 8.68 -26.98 -7.31
C ASN A 586 7.30 -26.71 -6.67
N ASN A 587 6.52 -25.78 -7.21
CA ASN A 587 5.19 -25.43 -6.74
C ASN A 587 4.07 -26.23 -7.45
N GLY A 588 4.44 -27.18 -8.31
CA GLY A 588 3.51 -28.06 -9.01
C GLY A 588 2.88 -27.44 -10.25
N PHE A 589 3.43 -26.33 -10.75
CA PHE A 589 3.04 -25.77 -12.04
C PHE A 589 3.75 -26.53 -13.16
N ILE A 590 2.99 -26.90 -14.19
CA ILE A 590 3.51 -27.35 -15.49
C ILE A 590 2.88 -26.42 -16.52
N LYS A 591 3.64 -25.41 -16.92
CA LYS A 591 3.17 -24.32 -17.77
C LYS A 591 4.02 -24.23 -19.02
N TYR A 592 3.37 -23.89 -20.12
CA TYR A 592 4.03 -23.60 -21.38
C TYR A 592 4.30 -22.10 -21.41
N SER A 593 5.56 -21.73 -21.62
CA SER A 593 5.96 -20.36 -21.87
C SER A 593 6.31 -20.16 -23.34
N PHE A 594 6.06 -18.96 -23.83
CA PHE A 594 6.47 -18.52 -25.15
C PHE A 594 7.27 -17.23 -25.01
N ASP A 595 8.55 -17.28 -25.33
CA ASP A 595 9.49 -16.15 -25.21
C ASP A 595 9.38 -15.44 -23.83
N GLY A 596 9.30 -16.24 -22.75
CA GLY A 596 9.20 -15.75 -21.37
C GLY A 596 7.79 -15.33 -20.90
N CYS A 597 6.77 -15.40 -21.77
CA CYS A 597 5.37 -15.14 -21.42
C CYS A 597 4.61 -16.43 -21.11
N PHE A 598 3.92 -16.45 -19.96
CA PHE A 598 2.82 -17.36 -19.68
C PHE A 598 1.49 -16.66 -19.96
N PHE A 599 0.58 -17.27 -20.73
CA PHE A 599 -0.71 -16.66 -21.06
C PHE A 599 -1.86 -17.21 -20.23
N ASP A 600 -2.87 -16.37 -19.99
CA ASP A 600 -4.17 -16.78 -19.46
C ASP A 600 -5.27 -16.85 -20.55
N LYS A 601 -6.50 -17.15 -20.14
CA LYS A 601 -7.67 -17.25 -21.03
C LYS A 601 -8.01 -15.95 -21.76
N GLN A 602 -7.60 -14.80 -21.24
CA GLN A 602 -7.81 -13.47 -21.83
C GLN A 602 -6.64 -13.02 -22.72
N GLY A 603 -5.54 -13.79 -22.77
CA GLY A 603 -4.36 -13.47 -23.58
C GLY A 603 -3.38 -12.51 -22.89
N LEU A 604 -3.46 -12.33 -21.56
CA LEU A 604 -2.50 -11.51 -20.81
C LEU A 604 -1.17 -12.26 -20.64
N CYS A 605 -0.04 -11.58 -20.81
CA CYS A 605 1.31 -12.16 -20.67
C CYS A 605 1.83 -11.97 -19.24
N TYR A 606 2.14 -13.06 -18.55
CA TYR A 606 2.73 -13.06 -17.21
C TYR A 606 4.18 -13.57 -17.26
N GLY A 607 5.08 -12.95 -16.52
CA GLY A 607 6.45 -13.45 -16.31
C GLY A 607 6.59 -14.45 -15.15
N ASP A 608 5.51 -14.69 -14.40
CA ASP A 608 5.47 -15.57 -13.22
C ASP A 608 4.19 -16.42 -13.25
N THR A 609 4.35 -17.73 -13.08
CA THR A 609 3.26 -18.71 -13.08
C THR A 609 2.27 -18.50 -11.94
N GLU A 610 2.71 -17.96 -10.81
CA GLU A 610 1.86 -17.70 -9.65
C GLU A 610 0.92 -16.49 -9.88
N LYS A 611 1.22 -15.63 -10.86
CA LYS A 611 0.42 -14.43 -11.17
C LYS A 611 -0.71 -14.68 -12.17
N ILE A 612 -0.71 -15.84 -12.83
CA ILE A 612 -1.69 -16.21 -13.86
C ILE A 612 -3.11 -16.22 -13.27
N ARG A 613 -4.04 -15.55 -13.96
CA ARG A 613 -5.45 -15.47 -13.58
C ARG A 613 -6.27 -16.59 -14.22
N TYR A 614 -7.30 -17.02 -13.51
CA TYR A 614 -8.22 -18.08 -13.92
C TYR A 614 -9.65 -17.59 -13.93
N TYR A 615 -10.42 -17.99 -14.94
CA TYR A 615 -11.74 -17.41 -15.19
C TYR A 615 -12.79 -18.49 -15.32
N THR A 616 -13.92 -18.32 -14.63
CA THR A 616 -15.11 -19.13 -14.90
C THR A 616 -15.87 -18.56 -16.10
N GLU A 617 -16.70 -19.38 -16.76
CA GLU A 617 -17.57 -18.92 -17.86
C GLU A 617 -18.53 -17.79 -17.41
N GLY A 618 -18.89 -17.75 -16.13
CA GLY A 618 -19.72 -16.69 -15.54
C GLY A 618 -19.01 -15.35 -15.33
N GLY A 619 -17.71 -15.25 -15.59
CA GLY A 619 -16.91 -14.03 -15.45
C GLY A 619 -16.19 -13.88 -14.11
N GLU A 620 -16.34 -14.82 -13.18
CA GLU A 620 -15.63 -14.80 -11.90
C GLU A 620 -14.13 -15.06 -12.10
N THR A 621 -13.29 -14.27 -11.44
CA THR A 621 -11.83 -14.34 -11.51
C THR A 621 -11.26 -15.00 -10.24
N TYR A 622 -10.27 -15.86 -10.45
CA TYR A 622 -9.58 -16.63 -9.42
C TYR A 622 -8.07 -16.51 -9.58
N ARG A 623 -7.34 -16.57 -8.46
CA ARG A 623 -5.89 -16.44 -8.42
C ARG A 623 -5.25 -17.53 -7.57
N TYR A 624 -3.99 -17.81 -7.84
CA TYR A 624 -3.20 -18.72 -7.01
C TYR A 624 -3.12 -18.22 -5.58
N TYR A 625 -3.24 -19.15 -4.63
CA TYR A 625 -3.01 -18.92 -3.21
C TYR A 625 -2.36 -20.16 -2.61
N SER A 626 -1.43 -19.99 -1.68
CA SER A 626 -0.82 -21.12 -0.99
C SER A 626 -0.70 -20.90 0.51
N THR A 627 -0.71 -22.00 1.26
CA THR A 627 -0.46 -22.00 2.70
C THR A 627 0.61 -23.03 3.03
N VAL A 628 1.35 -22.80 4.11
CA VAL A 628 2.38 -23.74 4.60
C VAL A 628 1.87 -24.39 5.87
N ASP A 629 1.67 -25.70 5.82
CA ASP A 629 1.32 -26.53 6.96
C ASP A 629 2.58 -26.88 7.76
N ASN A 630 2.89 -26.02 8.75
CA ASN A 630 4.06 -26.18 9.61
C ASN A 630 3.98 -27.41 10.54
N GLU A 631 2.82 -28.06 10.67
CA GLU A 631 2.65 -29.27 11.48
C GLU A 631 2.99 -30.55 10.69
N ASN A 632 3.04 -30.49 9.36
CA ASN A 632 3.43 -31.64 8.54
C ASN A 632 4.95 -31.91 8.68
N PRO A 633 5.38 -33.10 9.14
CA PRO A 633 6.79 -33.40 9.34
C PRO A 633 7.61 -33.50 8.05
N ASP A 634 6.97 -33.76 6.91
CA ASP A 634 7.62 -33.86 5.61
C ASP A 634 7.69 -32.48 4.93
N PRO A 635 8.91 -31.89 4.78
CA PRO A 635 9.09 -30.57 4.17
C PRO A 635 8.54 -30.46 2.75
N GLU A 636 8.55 -31.56 1.98
CA GLU A 636 8.13 -31.55 0.57
C GLU A 636 6.61 -31.49 0.38
N THR A 637 5.85 -31.83 1.43
CA THR A 637 4.38 -31.86 1.38
C THR A 637 3.70 -30.82 2.29
N ARG A 638 4.47 -29.86 2.83
CA ARG A 638 3.91 -28.79 3.70
C ARG A 638 3.09 -27.76 2.92
N LYS A 639 3.48 -27.47 1.68
CA LYS A 639 2.83 -26.42 0.88
C LYS A 639 1.52 -26.97 0.32
N ARG A 640 0.41 -26.29 0.62
CA ARG A 640 -0.92 -26.60 0.09
C ARG A 640 -1.33 -25.51 -0.88
N TYR A 641 -1.90 -25.92 -2.01
CA TYR A 641 -2.22 -25.02 -3.11
C TYR A 641 -3.73 -24.86 -3.28
N TYR A 642 -4.14 -23.63 -3.58
CA TYR A 642 -5.53 -23.22 -3.69
C TYR A 642 -5.71 -22.24 -4.84
N LEU A 643 -6.96 -22.09 -5.26
CA LEU A 643 -7.43 -20.90 -5.95
C LEU A 643 -8.29 -20.07 -5.00
N GLN A 644 -8.08 -18.77 -4.95
CA GLN A 644 -8.89 -17.83 -4.19
C GLN A 644 -9.73 -16.99 -5.16
N ASN A 645 -10.97 -16.64 -4.79
CA ASN A 645 -11.80 -15.68 -5.53
C ASN A 645 -11.66 -14.25 -4.98
N MET A 646 -12.30 -13.28 -5.63
CA MET A 646 -12.27 -11.86 -5.21
C MET A 646 -12.86 -11.59 -3.82
N ASP A 647 -13.73 -12.47 -3.31
CA ASP A 647 -14.32 -12.39 -1.96
C ASP A 647 -13.42 -13.02 -0.88
N GLY A 648 -12.30 -13.63 -1.27
CA GLY A 648 -11.35 -14.29 -0.37
C GLY A 648 -11.63 -15.76 -0.07
N GLU A 649 -12.65 -16.37 -0.68
CA GLU A 649 -12.94 -17.80 -0.57
C GLU A 649 -11.89 -18.64 -1.29
N THR A 650 -11.32 -19.63 -0.61
CA THR A 650 -10.27 -20.51 -1.15
C THR A 650 -10.81 -21.89 -1.50
N TYR A 651 -10.35 -22.42 -2.63
CA TYR A 651 -10.72 -23.71 -3.19
C TYR A 651 -9.47 -24.58 -3.40
N PRO A 652 -9.38 -25.79 -2.82
CA PRO A 652 -8.23 -26.67 -3.00
C PRO A 652 -7.95 -26.97 -4.47
N SER A 653 -6.67 -26.97 -4.87
CA SER A 653 -6.28 -27.14 -6.27
C SER A 653 -6.69 -28.49 -6.88
N ASP A 654 -6.82 -29.54 -6.07
CA ASP A 654 -7.30 -30.87 -6.48
C ASP A 654 -8.81 -30.91 -6.82
N LYS A 655 -9.51 -29.80 -6.58
CA LYS A 655 -10.92 -29.56 -6.97
C LYS A 655 -11.08 -28.54 -8.08
N CYS A 656 -9.98 -28.01 -8.61
CA CYS A 656 -9.98 -26.97 -9.62
C CYS A 656 -9.48 -27.51 -10.95
N PHE A 657 -10.33 -27.40 -11.98
CA PHE A 657 -10.07 -27.96 -13.30
C PHE A 657 -10.39 -26.94 -14.40
N ILE A 658 -9.79 -27.11 -15.57
CA ILE A 658 -10.09 -26.33 -16.77
C ILE A 658 -10.84 -27.24 -17.76
N ASP A 659 -11.95 -26.75 -18.30
CA ASP A 659 -12.73 -27.44 -19.33
C ASP A 659 -12.08 -27.35 -20.74
N GLN A 660 -12.70 -27.97 -21.73
CA GLN A 660 -12.18 -27.97 -23.12
C GLN A 660 -12.22 -26.60 -23.82
N ASN A 661 -12.97 -25.64 -23.28
CA ASN A 661 -13.07 -24.27 -23.80
C ASN A 661 -12.12 -23.31 -23.07
N GLY A 662 -11.38 -23.80 -22.06
CA GLY A 662 -10.43 -23.03 -21.28
C GLY A 662 -11.02 -22.34 -20.05
N TRP A 663 -12.23 -22.69 -19.61
CA TRP A 663 -12.87 -22.11 -18.43
C TRP A 663 -12.61 -22.92 -17.16
N LEU A 664 -12.46 -22.22 -16.04
CA LEU A 664 -12.34 -22.80 -14.71
C LEU A 664 -13.66 -23.43 -14.25
N VAL A 665 -13.55 -24.66 -13.78
CA VAL A 665 -14.62 -25.45 -13.16
C VAL A 665 -14.17 -25.90 -11.78
N ILE A 666 -14.96 -25.56 -10.75
CA ILE A 666 -14.72 -25.95 -9.37
C ILE A 666 -15.62 -27.13 -9.00
N ASP A 667 -15.03 -28.30 -8.80
CA ASP A 667 -15.75 -29.53 -8.47
C ASP A 667 -16.07 -29.64 -6.97
N LYS A 668 -17.12 -28.92 -6.55
CA LYS A 668 -17.56 -28.91 -5.14
C LYS A 668 -18.12 -30.26 -4.68
N GLN A 669 -18.59 -31.12 -5.59
CA GLN A 669 -19.26 -32.39 -5.26
C GLN A 669 -18.41 -33.63 -5.52
N GLY A 670 -17.20 -33.51 -6.08
CA GLY A 670 -16.33 -34.65 -6.41
C GLY A 670 -16.84 -35.46 -7.59
N ALA A 671 -17.50 -34.82 -8.55
CA ALA A 671 -18.05 -35.44 -9.75
C ALA A 671 -16.98 -35.73 -10.83
N ILE A 672 -15.84 -35.04 -10.79
CA ILE A 672 -14.73 -35.20 -11.72
C ILE A 672 -13.73 -36.21 -11.13
N LYS A 673 -13.37 -37.22 -11.92
CA LYS A 673 -12.45 -38.29 -11.49
C LYS A 673 -11.36 -38.51 -12.52
N GLU A 674 -10.18 -38.85 -12.04
CA GLU A 674 -9.07 -39.29 -12.88
C GLU A 674 -9.41 -40.64 -13.54
N SER A 675 -9.24 -40.70 -14.85
CA SER A 675 -9.42 -41.89 -15.67
C SER A 675 -8.11 -42.68 -15.77
N THR A 676 -8.21 -43.94 -16.20
CA THR A 676 -7.04 -44.84 -16.33
C THR A 676 -5.99 -44.39 -17.36
N ASP A 677 -6.35 -43.45 -18.24
CA ASP A 677 -5.47 -42.81 -19.23
C ASP A 677 -4.80 -41.52 -18.70
N GLY A 678 -4.99 -41.18 -17.41
CA GLY A 678 -4.45 -39.97 -16.78
C GLY A 678 -5.28 -38.70 -17.01
N THR A 679 -6.41 -38.79 -17.73
CA THR A 679 -7.29 -37.64 -17.99
C THR A 679 -8.39 -37.49 -16.93
N TYR A 680 -8.82 -36.27 -16.61
CA TYR A 680 -9.94 -36.06 -15.68
C TYR A 680 -11.27 -36.03 -16.44
N LYS A 681 -12.25 -36.81 -16.00
CA LYS A 681 -13.57 -36.91 -16.66
C LYS A 681 -14.72 -36.89 -15.68
N ASN A 682 -15.87 -36.36 -16.12
CA ASN A 682 -17.13 -36.44 -15.37
C ASN A 682 -18.02 -37.61 -15.86
N SER A 683 -19.21 -37.76 -15.28
CA SER A 683 -20.17 -38.82 -15.65
C SER A 683 -20.73 -38.69 -17.08
N ALA A 684 -20.63 -37.51 -17.70
CA ALA A 684 -21.05 -37.26 -19.08
C ALA A 684 -19.92 -37.56 -20.10
N GLY A 685 -18.70 -37.83 -19.63
CA GLY A 685 -17.53 -38.10 -20.48
C GLY A 685 -16.80 -36.83 -20.95
N GLU A 686 -17.15 -35.66 -20.42
CA GLU A 686 -16.43 -34.41 -20.67
C GLU A 686 -15.03 -34.51 -20.04
N VAL A 687 -14.03 -33.98 -20.74
CA VAL A 687 -12.62 -34.06 -20.34
C VAL A 687 -12.18 -32.73 -19.74
N PHE A 688 -11.40 -32.81 -18.68
CA PHE A 688 -10.89 -31.67 -17.93
C PHE A 688 -9.38 -31.83 -17.70
N THR A 689 -8.72 -30.70 -17.49
CA THR A 689 -7.29 -30.64 -17.16
C THR A 689 -7.11 -30.03 -15.79
N ALA A 690 -6.14 -30.53 -15.01
CA ALA A 690 -5.80 -29.93 -13.72
C ALA A 690 -5.32 -28.48 -13.91
N VAL A 691 -5.76 -27.58 -13.03
CA VAL A 691 -5.62 -26.13 -13.25
C VAL A 691 -4.18 -25.62 -13.37
N PHE A 692 -3.23 -26.19 -12.62
CA PHE A 692 -1.81 -25.82 -12.69
C PHE A 692 -1.02 -26.54 -13.79
N LYS A 693 -1.68 -27.44 -14.53
CA LYS A 693 -1.12 -28.16 -15.69
C LYS A 693 -1.76 -27.70 -17.02
N THR A 694 -2.45 -26.57 -17.00
CA THR A 694 -3.13 -26.00 -18.18
C THR A 694 -2.43 -24.72 -18.61
N SER A 695 -2.31 -24.50 -19.92
CA SER A 695 -1.70 -23.30 -20.51
C SER A 695 -2.55 -22.76 -21.65
N TRP A 696 -2.42 -21.46 -21.91
CA TRP A 696 -3.08 -20.77 -23.03
C TRP A 696 -2.03 -20.16 -23.98
N ASP A 697 -2.46 -19.84 -25.21
CA ASP A 697 -1.70 -19.01 -26.15
C ASP A 697 -2.08 -17.51 -26.01
N GLY A 698 -1.41 -16.63 -26.73
CA GLY A 698 -1.71 -15.17 -26.72
C GLY A 698 -3.11 -14.80 -27.23
N ASN A 699 -3.85 -15.73 -27.83
CA ASN A 699 -5.26 -15.54 -28.21
C ASN A 699 -6.23 -16.13 -27.19
N GLY A 700 -5.73 -16.67 -26.07
CA GLY A 700 -6.52 -17.31 -25.04
C GLY A 700 -7.07 -18.69 -25.43
N ASN A 701 -6.46 -19.38 -26.39
CA ASN A 701 -6.79 -20.77 -26.72
C ASN A 701 -5.96 -21.72 -25.87
N LEU A 702 -6.53 -22.88 -25.53
CA LEU A 702 -5.78 -23.92 -24.82
C LEU A 702 -4.64 -24.48 -25.67
N VAL A 703 -3.48 -24.61 -25.03
CA VAL A 703 -2.31 -25.29 -25.60
C VAL A 703 -2.28 -26.73 -25.09
N ASP A 704 -2.08 -27.70 -25.99
CA ASP A 704 -1.93 -29.10 -25.59
C ASP A 704 -0.54 -29.32 -24.99
N VAL A 705 -0.53 -29.38 -23.67
CA VAL A 705 0.65 -29.52 -22.81
C VAL A 705 1.30 -30.91 -22.94
N ASN A 706 0.61 -31.90 -23.54
CA ASN A 706 1.13 -33.25 -23.72
C ASN A 706 1.59 -33.53 -25.16
N ALA A 707 1.38 -32.60 -26.10
CA ALA A 707 1.78 -32.78 -27.49
C ALA A 707 3.30 -32.61 -27.72
N TYR A 708 4.04 -32.14 -26.71
CA TYR A 708 5.47 -31.83 -26.77
C TYR A 708 6.33 -32.60 -25.76
N GLU A 709 5.73 -33.50 -24.95
CA GLU A 709 6.45 -34.58 -24.25
C GLU A 709 6.72 -35.75 -25.21
#